data_AF-A0A5Q0BJ16-F1
#
_entry.id   AF-A0A5Q0BJ16-F1
#
_cell.length_a   1.000
_cell.length_b   1.000
_cell.length_c   1.000
_cell.angle_alpha   90.00
_cell.angle_beta   90.00
_cell.angle_gamma   90.00
#
_symmetry.space_group_name_H-M   'P 1'
#
loop_
_entity.id
_entity.type
_entity.pdbx_description
1 polymer ?
#
loop_
_entity_poly.entity_id
_entity_poly.type
_entity_poly.pdbx_seq_one_letter_code
_entity_poly.pdbx_strand_id
1 'polypeptide(L)'
;MIIHGFNREISPYVLALFLVPAMAFPSSPNSNTTNSCTNIQGMTYVNPATTLCNPLSFGANGTFNSTASLTASPQIILNNSNIATINNGGYTDTFSGNIVGPGNLTLAGSGTTILNGNIDTVNQLFIYSTVSADTLIHTGNNVSMTGNIISGVESINVGQASTLRFVGANPQTISAANVGNAGNMELGANSSLNVTGKFTNSGSLYGTGTLNGDLINTGNVSAGSTSIIFSGANSNRVIIAPLAQPIKFMSPLAAAALTATSNASVSSSMTVNGNLTLQSVFGVPGQTARFGTLSFNIHPSDNTQLIVNGTTQLSGGDLFVQASGMSLGPGNKLRTIYTLLQSSNPDTNFYNVDVHNLAFGQVYDLIYVTNGEVLLSVYPQAWFNGMAQTANETEVGAVLDSAVPNATGSLYNQLNSLYQLPSNQLAAAMNQLDGEIYADAPNILYNAVSDTWAPVYARMGLSATQGGALPANAPHVWMSGVGNFGGVQGNGNADGYSQHTGGFLVGADSRLLEGLNTGLTAGYVYAGAGRYNAGSTLSAQMWQLGGYADMNVGDAGHIGLLLGYTQGPLNFNNPSVLGNAGGQTYARLISAETRAAWQIDFGGGHSLTPILSLQTVYEQITGLSESGLGALSLNVPTQNTTMVAARFQTRYDYNWRAWGADWTASAAIGLREMLNQPDANASLNYSGIAGQNFTVQGVVNNSSIGAGLVNVGLTTHLNDALNVEVGYRGTYSGNTAISAFQGNLVWKFDQDTTSSSADANSPSGEEKAPTAKKPAENDNGEDKEKLDIRTPGSDLANFPNSAYTLPRGGFYLEMAPYYYIGNSSLNPSLYETQVLLRYGLIDNIELRLFYYGFESQAGSSGNSPAMGSGPLVFDTKIHLWDEWKDYLIPALGFEAQILTPWLASPALSSPTQPTFSFNFDQSLPWDIAFEYNLGAGYIQNPLNPSLRTWQFMFQWSVQRDITDNLAFFINGSYNGELLVRPLNYSTSKEPVSTLQQVCGVNANQNVLNYCQTTPVSTYKTITTTTAAGAINAVPNVVGAGLIWTLNDNLALYANAGVGTNTYSPAYQAYAGFAWTP
;
A
#
# COMPACT_ATOMS: atom_id res chain seq x y z
N MET A 1 -32.18 -24.60 -54.39
CA MET A 1 -31.01 -24.32 -55.23
C MET A 1 -30.34 -25.66 -55.55
N ILE A 2 -30.50 -26.09 -56.81
CA ILE A 2 -29.76 -27.11 -57.60
C ILE A 2 -29.84 -28.61 -57.15
N ILE A 3 -30.85 -29.37 -57.66
CA ILE A 3 -30.86 -30.47 -58.71
C ILE A 3 -30.49 -31.87 -58.12
N HIS A 4 -31.30 -32.95 -58.03
CA HIS A 4 -32.23 -33.77 -58.87
C HIS A 4 -31.62 -34.77 -59.89
N GLY A 5 -31.93 -36.08 -59.73
CA GLY A 5 -32.23 -36.99 -60.88
C GLY A 5 -31.49 -38.35 -61.04
N PHE A 6 -32.24 -39.44 -60.80
CA PHE A 6 -32.55 -40.59 -61.70
C PHE A 6 -31.57 -41.76 -62.12
N ASN A 7 -32.12 -42.98 -61.90
CA ASN A 7 -32.35 -44.15 -62.80
C ASN A 7 -31.33 -45.26 -63.18
N ARG A 8 -31.84 -46.50 -62.96
CA ARG A 8 -31.94 -47.72 -63.81
C ARG A 8 -30.78 -48.75 -63.98
N GLU A 9 -31.18 -50.00 -63.67
CA GLU A 9 -31.05 -51.31 -64.36
C GLU A 9 -29.67 -51.81 -64.87
N ILE A 10 -29.38 -53.10 -64.62
CA ILE A 10 -29.08 -54.18 -65.59
C ILE A 10 -28.63 -55.46 -64.83
N SER A 11 -29.14 -56.63 -65.26
CA SER A 11 -28.62 -58.00 -65.05
C SER A 11 -28.10 -58.49 -66.41
N PRO A 12 -27.05 -59.36 -66.54
CA PRO A 12 -27.31 -60.77 -66.94
C PRO A 12 -26.21 -61.85 -66.65
N TYR A 13 -26.55 -63.13 -66.96
CA TYR A 13 -25.74 -64.37 -67.18
C TYR A 13 -25.33 -65.22 -65.96
N VAL A 14 -25.73 -66.49 -65.74
CA VAL A 14 -25.99 -67.74 -66.54
C VAL A 14 -24.74 -68.51 -66.98
N LEU A 15 -24.51 -69.69 -66.38
CA LEU A 15 -24.26 -71.03 -67.01
C LEU A 15 -24.15 -72.09 -65.87
N ALA A 16 -25.12 -73.00 -65.66
CA ALA A 16 -25.26 -74.32 -66.29
C ALA A 16 -24.30 -75.40 -65.67
N LEU A 17 -24.67 -76.65 -65.35
CA LEU A 17 -25.58 -77.56 -66.03
C LEU A 17 -25.69 -78.92 -65.25
N PHE A 18 -26.91 -79.51 -65.17
CA PHE A 18 -27.24 -80.97 -65.14
C PHE A 18 -26.90 -81.88 -63.92
N LEU A 19 -27.59 -82.99 -63.59
CA LEU A 19 -28.82 -83.70 -64.03
C LEU A 19 -29.09 -84.86 -63.02
N VAL A 20 -30.34 -84.99 -62.57
CA VAL A 20 -31.15 -86.24 -62.53
C VAL A 20 -30.96 -87.30 -61.43
N PRO A 21 -32.06 -88.04 -61.10
CA PRO A 21 -32.42 -88.41 -59.75
C PRO A 21 -32.61 -89.93 -59.55
N ALA A 22 -33.11 -90.28 -58.35
CA ALA A 22 -34.04 -91.37 -58.06
C ALA A 22 -33.61 -92.82 -58.39
N MET A 23 -33.42 -93.65 -57.36
CA MET A 23 -34.47 -94.58 -56.88
C MET A 23 -33.90 -95.67 -55.95
N ALA A 24 -34.78 -96.09 -55.02
CA ALA A 24 -34.94 -97.42 -54.46
C ALA A 24 -34.03 -97.90 -53.31
N PHE A 25 -34.63 -97.83 -52.10
CA PHE A 25 -34.61 -98.85 -51.04
C PHE A 25 -34.80 -100.28 -51.60
N PRO A 26 -34.41 -101.40 -50.92
CA PRO A 26 -34.54 -101.61 -49.45
C PRO A 26 -33.50 -102.53 -48.76
N SER A 27 -33.47 -102.52 -47.41
CA SER A 27 -33.58 -103.70 -46.52
C SER A 27 -32.98 -103.44 -45.12
N SER A 28 -33.78 -103.70 -44.08
CA SER A 28 -33.42 -103.75 -42.64
C SER A 28 -32.47 -104.94 -42.32
N PRO A 29 -31.97 -105.20 -41.08
CA PRO A 29 -32.41 -104.71 -39.76
C PRO A 29 -31.33 -104.38 -38.68
N ASN A 30 -31.78 -103.67 -37.64
CA ASN A 30 -31.44 -103.72 -36.21
C ASN A 30 -29.97 -103.84 -35.73
N SER A 31 -29.53 -102.83 -34.96
CA SER A 31 -29.03 -103.05 -33.59
C SER A 31 -29.20 -101.79 -32.72
N ASN A 32 -30.02 -101.93 -31.68
CA ASN A 32 -30.19 -101.02 -30.55
C ASN A 32 -28.86 -100.71 -29.85
N THR A 33 -28.68 -99.45 -29.42
CA THR A 33 -28.26 -99.08 -28.05
C THR A 33 -28.65 -97.63 -27.77
N THR A 34 -29.91 -97.47 -27.36
CA THR A 34 -30.40 -96.56 -26.30
C THR A 34 -29.68 -95.22 -26.07
N ASN A 35 -30.23 -94.17 -26.69
CA ASN A 35 -30.27 -92.82 -26.13
C ASN A 35 -31.25 -92.80 -24.94
N SER A 36 -30.74 -92.74 -23.72
CA SER A 36 -31.52 -92.29 -22.56
C SER A 36 -30.65 -91.37 -21.71
N CYS A 37 -30.95 -90.06 -21.78
CA CYS A 37 -30.32 -89.04 -20.96
C CYS A 37 -30.64 -89.28 -19.48
N THR A 38 -29.71 -89.91 -18.76
CA THR A 38 -29.77 -90.03 -17.29
C THR A 38 -28.61 -89.25 -16.67
N ASN A 39 -28.89 -88.58 -15.55
CA ASN A 39 -27.94 -87.83 -14.72
C ASN A 39 -26.60 -88.57 -14.57
N ILE A 40 -25.46 -87.86 -14.72
CA ILE A 40 -24.14 -88.44 -14.45
C ILE A 40 -24.07 -88.78 -12.96
N GLN A 41 -24.16 -90.08 -12.61
CA GLN A 41 -23.97 -90.58 -11.25
C GLN A 41 -22.67 -91.40 -11.22
N GLY A 42 -21.67 -90.96 -10.44
CA GLY A 42 -20.34 -91.59 -10.43
C GLY A 42 -19.43 -91.15 -11.59
N MET A 43 -18.41 -91.96 -11.94
CA MET A 43 -17.47 -91.67 -13.05
C MET A 43 -18.00 -92.16 -14.40
N THR A 44 -18.19 -91.25 -15.35
CA THR A 44 -18.57 -91.54 -16.74
C THR A 44 -17.44 -91.14 -17.69
N TYR A 45 -16.92 -92.10 -18.46
CA TYR A 45 -15.92 -91.85 -19.50
C TYR A 45 -16.60 -91.57 -20.82
N VAL A 46 -16.21 -90.49 -21.49
CA VAL A 46 -16.84 -90.03 -22.72
C VAL A 46 -15.80 -89.89 -23.84
N ASN A 47 -16.16 -90.40 -25.02
CA ASN A 47 -15.37 -90.36 -26.25
C ASN A 47 -15.94 -89.27 -27.19
N PRO A 48 -15.11 -88.54 -27.98
CA PRO A 48 -15.54 -87.47 -28.89
C PRO A 48 -16.69 -87.82 -29.86
N ALA A 49 -16.96 -89.10 -30.13
CA ALA A 49 -18.08 -89.52 -30.97
C ALA A 49 -19.47 -89.51 -30.28
N THR A 50 -19.56 -89.20 -28.99
CA THR A 50 -20.83 -89.25 -28.23
C THR A 50 -21.48 -87.87 -28.08
N THR A 51 -22.74 -87.76 -28.50
CA THR A 51 -23.57 -86.57 -28.30
C THR A 51 -23.87 -86.39 -26.81
N LEU A 52 -23.35 -85.34 -26.20
CA LEU A 52 -23.62 -85.04 -24.79
C LEU A 52 -25.08 -84.68 -24.55
N CYS A 53 -25.60 -85.04 -23.37
CA CYS A 53 -26.92 -84.61 -22.92
C CYS A 53 -26.98 -83.07 -22.83
N ASN A 54 -28.10 -82.48 -23.28
CA ASN A 54 -28.37 -81.05 -23.13
C ASN A 54 -29.78 -80.87 -22.49
N PRO A 55 -29.89 -80.55 -21.19
CA PRO A 55 -28.81 -80.21 -20.27
C PRO A 55 -27.98 -81.43 -19.81
N LEU A 56 -26.69 -81.20 -19.53
CA LEU A 56 -25.79 -82.11 -18.83
C LEU A 56 -25.96 -81.92 -17.31
N SER A 57 -26.73 -82.80 -16.69
CA SER A 57 -27.01 -82.74 -15.25
C SER A 57 -26.14 -83.71 -14.47
N PHE A 58 -25.50 -83.23 -13.41
CA PHE A 58 -24.69 -84.04 -12.51
C PHE A 58 -25.51 -84.50 -11.30
N GLY A 59 -25.49 -85.80 -11.02
CA GLY A 59 -25.92 -86.37 -9.74
C GLY A 59 -24.91 -86.11 -8.63
N ALA A 60 -25.20 -86.58 -7.41
CA ALA A 60 -24.27 -86.44 -6.28
C ALA A 60 -22.91 -87.06 -6.62
N ASN A 61 -21.85 -86.24 -6.60
CA ASN A 61 -20.47 -86.64 -6.91
C ASN A 61 -20.24 -87.17 -8.35
N GLY A 62 -21.07 -86.77 -9.31
CA GLY A 62 -20.90 -87.15 -10.72
C GLY A 62 -19.59 -86.61 -11.30
N THR A 63 -18.81 -87.46 -11.96
CA THR A 63 -17.55 -87.13 -12.62
C THR A 63 -17.63 -87.45 -14.11
N PHE A 64 -17.42 -86.45 -14.94
CA PHE A 64 -17.25 -86.54 -16.38
C PHE A 64 -15.76 -86.66 -16.69
N ASN A 65 -15.29 -87.81 -17.17
CA ASN A 65 -13.91 -87.99 -17.62
C ASN A 65 -13.88 -87.98 -19.15
N SER A 66 -13.16 -87.04 -19.76
CA SER A 66 -12.85 -87.15 -21.18
C SER A 66 -11.67 -88.09 -21.41
N THR A 67 -11.73 -88.80 -22.53
CA THR A 67 -10.66 -89.71 -22.97
C THR A 67 -9.93 -89.22 -24.22
N ALA A 68 -10.39 -88.08 -24.77
CA ALA A 68 -9.79 -87.30 -25.85
C ALA A 68 -10.44 -85.91 -25.85
N SER A 69 -9.84 -84.95 -26.57
CA SER A 69 -10.37 -83.59 -26.71
C SER A 69 -11.83 -83.55 -27.15
N LEU A 70 -12.66 -82.85 -26.38
CA LEU A 70 -14.09 -82.71 -26.61
C LEU A 70 -14.45 -81.28 -27.02
N THR A 71 -15.44 -81.10 -27.88
CA THR A 71 -16.10 -79.80 -28.08
C THR A 71 -17.59 -80.02 -28.08
N ALA A 72 -18.30 -79.43 -27.13
CA ALA A 72 -19.72 -79.63 -26.95
C ALA A 72 -20.40 -78.37 -26.42
N SER A 73 -21.70 -78.23 -26.65
CA SER A 73 -22.47 -77.06 -26.22
C SER A 73 -23.65 -77.40 -25.27
N PRO A 74 -23.52 -78.32 -24.30
CA PRO A 74 -24.63 -78.63 -23.40
C PRO A 74 -24.79 -77.54 -22.35
N GLN A 75 -26.04 -77.23 -21.97
CA GLN A 75 -26.30 -76.50 -20.73
C GLN A 75 -25.93 -77.42 -19.55
N ILE A 76 -25.00 -77.03 -18.70
CA ILE A 76 -24.62 -77.82 -17.52
C ILE A 76 -25.48 -77.38 -16.33
N ILE A 77 -26.18 -78.31 -15.68
CA ILE A 77 -27.01 -78.01 -14.51
C ILE A 77 -26.36 -78.56 -13.24
N LEU A 78 -26.15 -77.67 -12.25
CA LEU A 78 -25.58 -77.98 -10.95
C LEU A 78 -26.65 -77.89 -9.86
N ASN A 79 -26.90 -78.98 -9.13
CA ASN A 79 -27.89 -79.02 -8.06
C ASN A 79 -27.28 -78.72 -6.69
N ASN A 80 -28.07 -78.15 -5.77
CA ASN A 80 -27.72 -77.66 -4.41
C ASN A 80 -26.88 -78.59 -3.50
N SER A 81 -26.71 -79.86 -3.84
CA SER A 81 -26.07 -80.88 -2.98
C SER A 81 -24.97 -81.67 -3.68
N ASN A 82 -24.61 -81.33 -4.92
CA ASN A 82 -23.77 -82.16 -5.77
C ASN A 82 -22.42 -81.48 -6.05
N ILE A 83 -21.33 -82.25 -5.96
CA ILE A 83 -20.03 -81.91 -6.56
C ILE A 83 -20.01 -82.54 -7.96
N ALA A 84 -20.21 -81.74 -9.00
CA ALA A 84 -19.93 -82.15 -10.37
C ALA A 84 -18.42 -82.12 -10.60
N THR A 85 -17.83 -83.11 -11.26
CA THR A 85 -16.41 -83.06 -11.68
C THR A 85 -16.32 -83.20 -13.19
N ILE A 86 -15.54 -82.37 -13.87
CA ILE A 86 -15.14 -82.50 -15.27
C ILE A 86 -13.63 -82.71 -15.25
N ASN A 87 -13.21 -83.93 -15.51
CA ASN A 87 -11.82 -84.30 -15.63
C ASN A 87 -11.44 -84.41 -17.11
N ASN A 88 -10.57 -83.52 -17.57
CA ASN A 88 -10.16 -83.48 -18.97
C ASN A 88 -9.14 -84.57 -19.34
N GLY A 89 -8.65 -85.37 -18.39
CA GLY A 89 -7.74 -86.48 -18.63
C GLY A 89 -6.41 -86.10 -19.31
N GLY A 90 -6.04 -84.82 -19.34
CA GLY A 90 -4.87 -84.32 -20.09
C GLY A 90 -5.18 -83.77 -21.49
N TYR A 91 -6.45 -83.69 -21.88
CA TYR A 91 -6.91 -83.23 -23.19
C TYR A 91 -7.54 -81.84 -23.16
N THR A 92 -7.77 -81.25 -24.33
CA THR A 92 -8.47 -79.95 -24.46
C THR A 92 -9.98 -80.16 -24.65
N ASP A 93 -10.78 -79.80 -23.65
CA ASP A 93 -12.24 -79.91 -23.66
C ASP A 93 -12.92 -78.55 -23.70
N THR A 94 -13.79 -78.32 -24.68
CA THR A 94 -14.52 -77.06 -24.85
C THR A 94 -16.01 -77.25 -24.59
N PHE A 95 -16.56 -76.54 -23.60
CA PHE A 95 -17.97 -76.51 -23.27
C PHE A 95 -18.56 -75.13 -23.56
N SER A 96 -19.44 -75.02 -24.54
CA SER A 96 -20.03 -73.74 -24.99
C SER A 96 -21.46 -73.47 -24.52
N GLY A 97 -22.10 -74.39 -23.80
CA GLY A 97 -23.43 -74.15 -23.22
C GLY A 97 -23.34 -73.53 -21.82
N ASN A 98 -24.45 -72.96 -21.34
CA ASN A 98 -24.50 -72.27 -20.06
C ASN A 98 -24.35 -73.23 -18.87
N ILE A 99 -23.60 -72.86 -17.84
CA ILE A 99 -23.53 -73.58 -16.57
C ILE A 99 -24.44 -72.86 -15.57
N VAL A 100 -25.46 -73.55 -15.06
CA VAL A 100 -26.50 -72.94 -14.23
C VAL A 100 -26.79 -73.78 -13.00
N GLY A 101 -26.83 -73.14 -11.83
CA GLY A 101 -27.40 -73.71 -10.61
C GLY A 101 -26.42 -73.78 -9.42
N PRO A 102 -26.96 -73.86 -8.20
CA PRO A 102 -26.25 -73.63 -6.93
C PRO A 102 -25.39 -74.80 -6.43
N GLY A 103 -25.02 -75.75 -7.30
CA GLY A 103 -24.12 -76.85 -6.94
C GLY A 103 -22.64 -76.48 -7.03
N ASN A 104 -21.77 -77.42 -6.67
CA ASN A 104 -20.33 -77.28 -6.81
C ASN A 104 -19.87 -77.91 -8.14
N LEU A 105 -18.91 -77.28 -8.81
CA LEU A 105 -18.25 -77.83 -10.00
C LEU A 105 -16.75 -78.00 -9.72
N THR A 106 -16.17 -79.10 -10.13
CA THR A 106 -14.75 -79.41 -10.01
C THR A 106 -14.21 -79.59 -11.42
N LEU A 107 -13.17 -78.87 -11.80
CA LEU A 107 -12.38 -79.18 -12.99
C LEU A 107 -11.13 -79.94 -12.54
N ALA A 108 -10.82 -81.04 -13.21
CA ALA A 108 -9.68 -81.90 -12.90
C ALA A 108 -8.95 -82.33 -14.17
N GLY A 109 -7.75 -82.86 -14.02
CA GLY A 109 -6.92 -83.35 -15.12
C GLY A 109 -5.63 -82.54 -15.30
N SER A 110 -4.93 -82.78 -16.40
CA SER A 110 -3.67 -82.09 -16.73
C SER A 110 -3.74 -81.44 -18.12
N GLY A 111 -4.95 -81.13 -18.57
CA GLY A 111 -5.28 -80.69 -19.92
C GLY A 111 -5.77 -79.24 -19.95
N THR A 112 -6.62 -78.90 -20.91
CA THR A 112 -7.18 -77.54 -21.01
C THR A 112 -8.69 -77.61 -21.04
N THR A 113 -9.35 -77.05 -20.03
CA THR A 113 -10.81 -76.93 -20.04
C THR A 113 -11.18 -75.52 -20.48
N ILE A 114 -11.89 -75.42 -21.61
CA ILE A 114 -12.38 -74.18 -22.19
C ILE A 114 -13.87 -74.06 -21.90
N LEU A 115 -14.29 -73.02 -21.19
CA LEU A 115 -15.70 -72.72 -20.92
C LEU A 115 -16.11 -71.48 -21.73
N ASN A 116 -16.97 -71.67 -22.74
CA ASN A 116 -17.43 -70.61 -23.65
C ASN A 116 -18.86 -70.13 -23.37
N GLY A 117 -19.65 -70.87 -22.58
CA GLY A 117 -21.00 -70.45 -22.17
C GLY A 117 -21.00 -69.57 -20.91
N ASN A 118 -22.15 -68.98 -20.57
CA ASN A 118 -22.29 -68.20 -19.33
C ASN A 118 -22.28 -69.12 -18.11
N ILE A 119 -21.66 -68.66 -17.01
CA ILE A 119 -21.66 -69.37 -15.72
C ILE A 119 -22.46 -68.53 -14.73
N ASP A 120 -23.71 -68.92 -14.47
CA ASP A 120 -24.65 -68.24 -13.58
C ASP A 120 -24.92 -69.09 -12.33
N THR A 121 -24.71 -68.51 -11.14
CA THR A 121 -25.14 -69.04 -9.82
C THR A 121 -24.48 -70.33 -9.32
N VAL A 122 -23.19 -70.57 -9.62
CA VAL A 122 -22.43 -71.71 -9.05
C VAL A 122 -21.99 -71.42 -7.61
N ASN A 123 -22.17 -72.37 -6.68
CA ASN A 123 -21.80 -72.19 -5.27
C ASN A 123 -20.28 -72.22 -5.05
N GLN A 124 -19.59 -73.25 -5.55
CA GLN A 124 -18.13 -73.37 -5.49
C GLN A 124 -17.59 -73.98 -6.79
N LEU A 125 -16.53 -73.40 -7.35
CA LEU A 125 -15.75 -74.01 -8.42
C LEU A 125 -14.40 -74.46 -7.85
N PHE A 126 -14.19 -75.77 -7.77
CA PHE A 126 -12.92 -76.39 -7.45
C PHE A 126 -12.12 -76.61 -8.73
N ILE A 127 -10.81 -76.36 -8.70
CA ILE A 127 -9.90 -76.76 -9.78
C ILE A 127 -8.77 -77.55 -9.13
N TYR A 128 -8.78 -78.88 -9.28
CA TYR A 128 -7.78 -79.79 -8.72
C TYR A 128 -6.83 -80.27 -9.83
N SER A 129 -5.60 -79.75 -9.84
CA SER A 129 -4.49 -80.40 -10.56
C SER A 129 -3.58 -81.04 -9.52
N THR A 130 -3.48 -82.38 -9.50
CA THR A 130 -2.45 -83.10 -8.75
C THR A 130 -1.09 -83.10 -9.48
N VAL A 131 -1.05 -82.58 -10.71
CA VAL A 131 0.15 -82.44 -11.54
C VAL A 131 0.06 -81.09 -12.27
N SER A 132 1.10 -80.27 -12.17
CA SER A 132 1.20 -78.85 -12.53
C SER A 132 0.92 -78.47 -14.01
N ALA A 133 -0.28 -78.70 -14.55
CA ALA A 133 -0.55 -78.46 -15.98
C ALA A 133 -2.00 -78.08 -16.39
N ASP A 134 -2.90 -77.74 -15.46
CA ASP A 134 -4.29 -77.39 -15.85
C ASP A 134 -4.43 -75.89 -16.23
N THR A 135 -4.86 -75.63 -17.46
CA THR A 135 -5.16 -74.29 -17.99
C THR A 135 -6.68 -74.09 -18.10
N LEU A 136 -7.23 -73.09 -17.42
CA LEU A 136 -8.61 -72.64 -17.60
C LEU A 136 -8.62 -71.47 -18.59
N ILE A 137 -9.28 -71.66 -19.74
CA ILE A 137 -9.54 -70.60 -20.72
C ILE A 137 -11.04 -70.30 -20.70
N HIS A 138 -11.41 -69.08 -20.31
CA HIS A 138 -12.79 -68.63 -20.44
C HIS A 138 -12.92 -67.65 -21.62
N THR A 139 -13.76 -67.97 -22.61
CA THR A 139 -14.03 -67.08 -23.76
C THR A 139 -15.51 -66.65 -23.88
N GLY A 140 -16.34 -66.96 -22.89
CA GLY A 140 -17.76 -66.58 -22.83
C GLY A 140 -18.04 -65.15 -22.32
N ASN A 141 -19.32 -64.73 -22.32
CA ASN A 141 -19.74 -63.34 -22.08
C ASN A 141 -19.77 -62.91 -20.59
N ASN A 142 -20.05 -63.81 -19.64
CA ASN A 142 -20.07 -63.51 -18.20
C ASN A 142 -19.79 -64.74 -17.32
N VAL A 143 -18.87 -64.61 -16.35
CA VAL A 143 -18.68 -65.53 -15.22
C VAL A 143 -18.88 -64.78 -13.92
N SER A 144 -19.94 -65.11 -13.18
CA SER A 144 -20.24 -64.57 -11.86
C SER A 144 -20.23 -65.70 -10.83
N MET A 145 -19.23 -65.72 -9.95
CA MET A 145 -19.00 -66.80 -8.98
C MET A 145 -19.23 -66.31 -7.55
N THR A 146 -20.10 -66.99 -6.79
CA THR A 146 -20.58 -66.52 -5.48
C THR A 146 -19.97 -67.20 -4.25
N GLY A 147 -19.06 -68.19 -4.38
CA GLY A 147 -18.43 -68.86 -3.24
C GLY A 147 -17.02 -69.39 -3.43
N ASN A 148 -16.47 -69.99 -2.35
CA ASN A 148 -15.05 -70.31 -2.12
C ASN A 148 -14.33 -70.98 -3.29
N ILE A 149 -13.39 -70.27 -3.90
CA ILE A 149 -12.35 -70.85 -4.77
C ILE A 149 -11.16 -71.23 -3.90
N ILE A 150 -10.75 -72.51 -3.90
CA ILE A 150 -9.45 -72.97 -3.40
C ILE A 150 -8.75 -73.59 -4.61
N SER A 151 -7.69 -72.96 -5.12
CA SER A 151 -6.93 -73.53 -6.25
C SER A 151 -5.47 -73.10 -6.22
N GLY A 152 -4.60 -74.02 -6.66
CA GLY A 152 -3.23 -73.77 -7.12
C GLY A 152 -3.16 -74.07 -8.61
N VAL A 153 -3.75 -73.20 -9.43
CA VAL A 153 -3.79 -73.34 -10.90
C VAL A 153 -2.50 -72.84 -11.54
N GLU A 154 -2.09 -73.41 -12.68
CA GLU A 154 -0.90 -72.94 -13.38
C GLU A 154 -1.16 -71.64 -14.14
N SER A 155 -2.31 -71.50 -14.81
CA SER A 155 -2.68 -70.23 -15.44
C SER A 155 -4.18 -69.93 -15.50
N ILE A 156 -4.53 -68.64 -15.40
CA ILE A 156 -5.87 -68.09 -15.66
C ILE A 156 -5.79 -67.20 -16.90
N ASN A 157 -6.56 -67.46 -17.95
CA ASN A 157 -6.60 -66.61 -19.15
C ASN A 157 -8.02 -66.11 -19.45
N VAL A 158 -8.20 -64.78 -19.51
CA VAL A 158 -9.45 -64.09 -19.87
C VAL A 158 -9.31 -63.49 -21.27
N GLY A 159 -10.16 -63.91 -22.21
CA GLY A 159 -10.16 -63.41 -23.59
C GLY A 159 -10.71 -61.98 -23.74
N GLN A 160 -10.45 -61.32 -24.88
CA GLN A 160 -10.80 -59.90 -25.13
C GLN A 160 -12.29 -59.55 -24.99
N ALA A 161 -13.19 -60.51 -25.23
CA ALA A 161 -14.64 -60.31 -25.11
C ALA A 161 -15.22 -60.82 -23.78
N SER A 162 -14.37 -61.33 -22.88
CA SER A 162 -14.81 -62.04 -21.69
C SER A 162 -14.80 -61.17 -20.44
N THR A 163 -15.76 -61.42 -19.55
CA THR A 163 -15.80 -60.80 -18.23
C THR A 163 -15.68 -61.88 -17.14
N LEU A 164 -14.64 -61.80 -16.32
CA LEU A 164 -14.41 -62.68 -15.16
C LEU A 164 -14.61 -61.89 -13.88
N ARG A 165 -15.64 -62.22 -13.08
CA ARG A 165 -15.94 -61.50 -11.83
C ARG A 165 -15.80 -62.40 -10.61
N PHE A 166 -14.96 -61.98 -9.67
CA PHE A 166 -14.77 -62.62 -8.37
C PHE A 166 -15.60 -61.88 -7.31
N VAL A 167 -16.88 -62.20 -7.18
CA VAL A 167 -17.81 -61.42 -6.33
C VAL A 167 -18.51 -62.34 -5.32
N GLY A 168 -18.07 -62.32 -4.06
CA GLY A 168 -18.63 -63.17 -3.01
C GLY A 168 -18.83 -62.44 -1.68
N ALA A 169 -19.82 -62.88 -0.91
CA ALA A 169 -20.09 -62.36 0.44
C ALA A 169 -19.04 -62.82 1.48
N ASN A 170 -18.33 -63.92 1.22
CA ASN A 170 -17.29 -64.49 2.08
C ASN A 170 -15.89 -64.29 1.50
N PRO A 171 -14.82 -64.25 2.33
CA PRO A 171 -13.44 -64.19 1.87
C PRO A 171 -13.10 -65.26 0.82
N GLN A 172 -12.69 -64.84 -0.38
CA GLN A 172 -12.26 -65.68 -1.49
C GLN A 172 -10.74 -65.54 -1.64
N THR A 173 -9.99 -66.63 -1.81
CA THR A 173 -8.55 -66.56 -2.12
C THR A 173 -8.20 -67.51 -3.25
N ILE A 174 -7.81 -66.95 -4.39
CA ILE A 174 -7.48 -67.67 -5.61
C ILE A 174 -5.96 -67.68 -5.74
N SER A 175 -5.32 -68.80 -6.04
CA SER A 175 -3.87 -68.81 -6.31
C SER A 175 -3.57 -69.34 -7.72
N ALA A 176 -2.84 -68.57 -8.52
CA ALA A 176 -2.42 -68.94 -9.87
C ALA A 176 -0.92 -68.72 -10.08
N ALA A 177 -0.25 -69.56 -10.87
CA ALA A 177 1.13 -69.31 -11.25
C ALA A 177 1.23 -68.17 -12.28
N ASN A 178 0.36 -68.09 -13.27
CA ASN A 178 0.30 -66.98 -14.22
C ASN A 178 -1.13 -66.52 -14.46
N VAL A 179 -1.34 -65.24 -14.76
CA VAL A 179 -2.66 -64.71 -15.12
C VAL A 179 -2.52 -63.86 -16.37
N GLY A 180 -3.32 -64.13 -17.40
CA GLY A 180 -3.47 -63.31 -18.59
C GLY A 180 -4.88 -62.72 -18.65
N ASN A 181 -5.03 -61.41 -18.57
CA ASN A 181 -6.32 -60.74 -18.80
C ASN A 181 -6.28 -59.89 -20.07
N ALA A 182 -7.02 -60.27 -21.10
CA ALA A 182 -7.24 -59.45 -22.28
C ALA A 182 -8.64 -58.82 -22.33
N GLY A 183 -9.56 -59.26 -21.47
CA GLY A 183 -10.95 -58.78 -21.36
C GLY A 183 -11.20 -58.00 -20.06
N ASN A 184 -12.34 -58.21 -19.44
CA ASN A 184 -12.74 -57.57 -18.19
C ASN A 184 -12.53 -58.52 -17.01
N MET A 185 -11.81 -58.10 -15.98
CA MET A 185 -11.63 -58.84 -14.72
C MET A 185 -12.06 -57.97 -13.54
N GLU A 186 -12.96 -58.48 -12.70
CA GLU A 186 -13.42 -57.79 -11.49
C GLU A 186 -13.03 -58.56 -10.22
N LEU A 187 -12.39 -57.90 -9.26
CA LEU A 187 -12.12 -58.42 -7.92
C LEU A 187 -13.07 -57.76 -6.92
N GLY A 188 -14.05 -58.46 -6.33
CA GLY A 188 -14.96 -57.90 -5.31
C GLY A 188 -14.32 -57.75 -3.92
N ALA A 189 -14.99 -57.04 -2.99
CA ALA A 189 -14.44 -56.57 -1.71
C ALA A 189 -13.83 -57.63 -0.79
N ASN A 190 -14.33 -58.86 -0.89
CA ASN A 190 -13.86 -59.99 -0.10
C ASN A 190 -13.04 -60.98 -0.93
N SER A 191 -12.56 -60.61 -2.13
CA SER A 191 -11.75 -61.50 -2.96
C SER A 191 -10.26 -61.18 -2.85
N SER A 192 -9.41 -62.20 -2.94
CA SER A 192 -7.95 -62.12 -3.04
C SER A 192 -7.48 -62.98 -4.20
N LEU A 193 -6.65 -62.43 -5.10
CA LEU A 193 -5.99 -63.17 -6.17
C LEU A 193 -4.49 -63.19 -5.90
N ASN A 194 -3.94 -64.34 -5.52
CA ASN A 194 -2.52 -64.57 -5.33
C ASN A 194 -1.90 -65.08 -6.63
N VAL A 195 -0.93 -64.36 -7.19
CA VAL A 195 -0.21 -64.74 -8.40
C VAL A 195 1.26 -64.96 -8.04
N THR A 196 1.75 -66.19 -8.16
CA THR A 196 3.14 -66.53 -7.79
C THR A 196 4.15 -66.28 -8.91
N GLY A 197 3.69 -66.19 -10.17
CA GLY A 197 4.46 -65.78 -11.35
C GLY A 197 3.96 -64.43 -11.90
N LYS A 198 3.65 -64.33 -13.20
CA LYS A 198 3.28 -63.04 -13.84
C LYS A 198 1.78 -62.89 -14.03
N PHE A 199 1.22 -61.76 -13.62
CA PHE A 199 -0.09 -61.29 -14.08
C PHE A 199 0.11 -60.28 -15.22
N THR A 200 -0.19 -60.64 -16.47
CA THR A 200 -0.27 -59.72 -17.60
C THR A 200 -1.71 -59.26 -17.81
N ASN A 201 -2.00 -57.97 -17.62
CA ASN A 201 -3.27 -57.36 -17.97
C ASN A 201 -3.13 -56.52 -19.25
N SER A 202 -4.00 -56.71 -20.22
CA SER A 202 -4.15 -55.93 -21.46
C SER A 202 -5.60 -55.48 -21.70
N GLY A 203 -6.55 -55.99 -20.90
CA GLY A 203 -7.94 -55.54 -20.87
C GLY A 203 -8.23 -54.63 -19.66
N SER A 204 -9.44 -54.69 -19.10
CA SER A 204 -9.84 -53.91 -17.91
C SER A 204 -9.78 -54.74 -16.63
N LEU A 205 -9.07 -54.26 -15.62
CA LEU A 205 -9.07 -54.81 -14.25
C LEU A 205 -9.75 -53.82 -13.31
N TYR A 206 -10.80 -54.22 -12.59
CA TYR A 206 -11.55 -53.34 -11.71
C TYR A 206 -12.08 -54.03 -10.44
N GLY A 207 -12.63 -53.24 -9.51
CA GLY A 207 -13.19 -53.75 -8.25
C GLY A 207 -12.42 -53.28 -7.01
N THR A 208 -12.56 -54.05 -5.93
CA THR A 208 -12.32 -53.65 -4.54
C THR A 208 -11.65 -54.76 -3.70
N GLY A 209 -11.23 -55.85 -4.35
CA GLY A 209 -10.56 -56.99 -3.72
C GLY A 209 -9.03 -56.83 -3.60
N THR A 210 -8.35 -57.90 -3.25
CA THR A 210 -6.90 -57.95 -3.01
C THR A 210 -6.20 -58.69 -4.17
N LEU A 211 -5.04 -58.21 -4.62
CA LEU A 211 -4.18 -58.86 -5.62
C LEU A 211 -2.77 -59.00 -5.06
N ASN A 212 -2.29 -60.22 -4.90
CA ASN A 212 -1.00 -60.53 -4.30
C ASN A 212 -0.08 -61.12 -5.36
N GLY A 213 0.71 -60.29 -6.06
CA GLY A 213 1.67 -60.73 -7.07
C GLY A 213 2.17 -59.61 -7.97
N ASP A 214 3.01 -59.94 -8.95
CA ASP A 214 3.54 -59.00 -9.95
C ASP A 214 2.54 -58.76 -11.09
N LEU A 215 2.16 -57.50 -11.29
CA LEU A 215 1.25 -57.07 -12.35
C LEU A 215 2.03 -56.33 -13.44
N ILE A 216 2.02 -56.87 -14.65
CA ILE A 216 2.41 -56.19 -15.87
C ILE A 216 1.12 -55.71 -16.54
N ASN A 217 0.87 -54.42 -16.47
CA ASN A 217 -0.34 -53.83 -17.01
C ASN A 217 -0.08 -53.05 -18.31
N THR A 218 -0.87 -53.38 -19.33
CA THR A 218 -0.97 -52.75 -20.65
C THR A 218 -2.44 -52.37 -20.98
N GLY A 219 -3.36 -52.54 -20.02
CA GLY A 219 -4.77 -52.19 -20.17
C GLY A 219 -5.25 -51.22 -19.09
N ASN A 220 -6.56 -51.14 -18.89
CA ASN A 220 -7.16 -50.25 -17.89
C ASN A 220 -7.14 -50.90 -16.50
N VAL A 221 -6.79 -50.13 -15.46
CA VAL A 221 -6.97 -50.53 -14.06
C VAL A 221 -7.81 -49.45 -13.37
N SER A 222 -9.05 -49.79 -13.01
CA SER A 222 -9.99 -48.87 -12.37
C SER A 222 -10.53 -49.50 -11.11
N ALA A 223 -10.08 -49.11 -9.92
CA ALA A 223 -10.84 -49.45 -8.73
C ALA A 223 -12.13 -48.60 -8.72
N GLY A 224 -13.23 -49.14 -8.20
CA GLY A 224 -14.47 -48.38 -8.05
C GLY A 224 -14.34 -47.31 -6.96
N SER A 225 -15.41 -47.08 -6.19
CA SER A 225 -15.35 -46.27 -4.96
C SER A 225 -14.49 -46.86 -3.83
N THR A 226 -13.88 -48.03 -4.07
CA THR A 226 -13.07 -48.80 -3.12
C THR A 226 -11.91 -49.44 -3.89
N SER A 227 -10.74 -49.55 -3.25
CA SER A 227 -9.45 -49.84 -3.89
C SER A 227 -9.18 -51.33 -4.12
N ILE A 228 -8.45 -51.66 -5.20
CA ILE A 228 -7.78 -52.96 -5.31
C ILE A 228 -6.53 -52.91 -4.43
N ILE A 229 -6.47 -53.77 -3.41
CA ILE A 229 -5.36 -53.82 -2.46
C ILE A 229 -4.29 -54.74 -3.01
N PHE A 230 -3.10 -54.24 -3.28
CA PHE A 230 -1.96 -55.09 -3.63
C PHE A 230 -1.24 -55.54 -2.34
N SER A 231 -1.52 -56.72 -1.79
CA SER A 231 -0.87 -57.16 -0.54
C SER A 231 0.27 -58.14 -0.78
N GLY A 232 1.45 -57.87 -0.24
CA GLY A 232 2.60 -58.76 -0.39
C GLY A 232 3.83 -58.15 0.24
N ALA A 233 4.52 -58.92 1.07
CA ALA A 233 5.77 -58.52 1.68
C ALA A 233 6.81 -58.23 0.58
N ASN A 234 7.11 -56.94 0.39
CA ASN A 234 8.32 -56.42 -0.22
C ASN A 234 8.60 -56.72 -1.71
N SER A 235 7.70 -57.37 -2.45
CA SER A 235 8.01 -57.82 -3.83
C SER A 235 6.99 -57.45 -4.91
N ASN A 236 5.75 -57.07 -4.57
CA ASN A 236 4.72 -56.82 -5.59
C ASN A 236 5.05 -55.55 -6.42
N ARG A 237 5.39 -55.74 -7.70
CA ARG A 237 5.71 -54.66 -8.64
C ARG A 237 4.58 -54.50 -9.66
N VAL A 238 4.07 -53.27 -9.79
CA VAL A 238 3.22 -52.88 -10.92
C VAL A 238 4.11 -52.29 -12.00
N ILE A 239 4.31 -53.02 -13.09
CA ILE A 239 5.03 -52.55 -14.27
C ILE A 239 4.00 -52.12 -15.31
N ILE A 240 4.08 -50.87 -15.73
CA ILE A 240 3.31 -50.38 -16.86
C ILE A 240 4.17 -50.53 -18.11
N ALA A 241 3.76 -51.37 -19.06
CA ALA A 241 4.47 -51.58 -20.32
C ALA A 241 4.13 -50.50 -21.38
N PRO A 242 4.98 -50.28 -22.40
CA PRO A 242 4.81 -49.21 -23.38
C PRO A 242 3.50 -49.32 -24.16
N LEU A 243 2.65 -48.29 -24.01
CA LEU A 243 1.38 -48.12 -24.73
C LEU A 243 1.32 -46.79 -25.47
N ALA A 244 0.46 -46.74 -26.49
CA ALA A 244 0.10 -45.51 -27.20
C ALA A 244 -0.95 -44.66 -26.46
N GLN A 245 -1.64 -45.20 -25.45
CA GLN A 245 -2.73 -44.55 -24.72
C GLN A 245 -2.39 -44.40 -23.22
N PRO A 246 -2.81 -43.31 -22.55
CA PRO A 246 -2.53 -43.11 -21.13
C PRO A 246 -3.29 -44.11 -20.26
N ILE A 247 -2.61 -44.73 -19.29
CA ILE A 247 -3.29 -45.51 -18.24
C ILE A 247 -3.90 -44.54 -17.24
N LYS A 248 -5.20 -44.66 -16.96
CA LYS A 248 -5.91 -43.83 -15.98
C LYS A 248 -5.92 -44.49 -14.61
N PHE A 249 -5.46 -43.75 -13.61
CA PHE A 249 -5.50 -44.13 -12.20
C PHE A 249 -6.58 -43.33 -11.47
N MET A 250 -7.53 -44.01 -10.83
CA MET A 250 -8.75 -43.40 -10.27
C MET A 250 -8.91 -43.52 -8.73
N SER A 251 -8.00 -44.21 -8.02
CA SER A 251 -8.15 -44.49 -6.57
C SER A 251 -6.79 -44.82 -5.91
N PRO A 252 -6.70 -44.96 -4.56
CA PRO A 252 -5.46 -45.38 -3.89
C PRO A 252 -4.95 -46.75 -4.38
N LEU A 253 -3.64 -46.88 -4.58
CA LEU A 253 -2.93 -48.11 -4.92
C LEU A 253 -2.11 -48.59 -3.72
N ALA A 254 -2.44 -49.74 -3.15
CA ALA A 254 -1.67 -50.30 -2.04
C ALA A 254 -0.37 -51.02 -2.47
N ALA A 255 0.15 -50.77 -3.67
CA ALA A 255 1.32 -51.47 -4.21
C ALA A 255 2.63 -51.15 -3.47
N ALA A 256 3.51 -52.16 -3.36
CA ALA A 256 4.84 -52.05 -2.73
C ALA A 256 5.88 -51.34 -3.63
N ALA A 257 5.68 -51.33 -4.95
CA ALA A 257 6.36 -50.44 -5.88
C ALA A 257 5.54 -50.22 -7.17
N LEU A 258 5.53 -48.99 -7.68
CA LEU A 258 5.00 -48.60 -8.98
C LEU A 258 6.16 -48.25 -9.92
N THR A 259 6.29 -48.96 -11.04
CA THR A 259 7.26 -48.65 -12.09
C THR A 259 6.54 -48.25 -13.38
N ALA A 260 6.63 -46.98 -13.76
CA ALA A 260 6.06 -46.49 -15.01
C ALA A 260 7.16 -46.40 -16.09
N THR A 261 6.95 -47.12 -17.20
CA THR A 261 7.85 -47.10 -18.37
C THR A 261 7.18 -46.47 -19.61
N SER A 262 5.99 -45.89 -19.43
CA SER A 262 5.17 -45.22 -20.45
C SER A 262 4.30 -44.11 -19.83
N ASN A 263 3.40 -43.52 -20.63
CA ASN A 263 2.47 -42.46 -20.17
C ASN A 263 1.48 -42.99 -19.12
N ALA A 264 1.54 -42.45 -17.92
CA ALA A 264 0.64 -42.70 -16.80
C ALA A 264 -0.11 -41.41 -16.45
N SER A 265 -1.44 -41.48 -16.40
CA SER A 265 -2.29 -40.34 -16.06
C SER A 265 -2.95 -40.52 -14.69
N VAL A 266 -2.77 -39.52 -13.83
CA VAL A 266 -3.41 -39.43 -12.52
C VAL A 266 -4.73 -38.71 -12.73
N SER A 267 -5.85 -39.42 -12.59
CA SER A 267 -7.20 -38.85 -12.86
C SER A 267 -7.95 -38.41 -11.61
N SER A 268 -7.44 -38.78 -10.42
CA SER A 268 -7.89 -38.34 -9.10
C SER A 268 -6.72 -38.42 -8.12
N SER A 269 -6.85 -37.84 -6.92
CA SER A 269 -5.81 -37.96 -5.89
C SER A 269 -5.56 -39.44 -5.53
N MET A 270 -4.33 -39.91 -5.75
CA MET A 270 -3.91 -41.31 -5.57
C MET A 270 -2.81 -41.40 -4.51
N THR A 271 -2.81 -42.48 -3.73
CA THR A 271 -1.72 -42.84 -2.82
C THR A 271 -1.06 -44.15 -3.29
N VAL A 272 0.27 -44.19 -3.33
CA VAL A 272 1.12 -45.37 -3.54
C VAL A 272 1.83 -45.65 -2.23
N ASN A 273 1.54 -46.79 -1.61
CA ASN A 273 2.11 -47.14 -0.31
C ASN A 273 3.60 -47.55 -0.36
N GLY A 274 4.12 -47.82 -1.56
CA GLY A 274 5.49 -48.25 -1.82
C GLY A 274 6.31 -47.25 -2.64
N ASN A 275 7.37 -47.73 -3.29
CA ASN A 275 8.27 -46.87 -4.07
C ASN A 275 7.65 -46.47 -5.43
N LEU A 276 8.00 -45.30 -5.96
CA LEU A 276 7.70 -44.88 -7.33
C LEU A 276 9.00 -44.82 -8.14
N THR A 277 9.05 -45.47 -9.29
CA THR A 277 10.21 -45.40 -10.21
C THR A 277 9.73 -45.08 -11.62
N LEU A 278 10.24 -43.99 -12.20
CA LEU A 278 10.12 -43.69 -13.63
C LEU A 278 11.36 -44.23 -14.33
N GLN A 279 11.20 -45.15 -15.28
CA GLN A 279 12.33 -45.81 -15.95
C GLN A 279 12.34 -45.47 -17.43
N SER A 280 13.53 -45.17 -17.96
CA SER A 280 13.77 -45.07 -19.39
C SER A 280 13.79 -46.47 -20.02
N VAL A 281 13.05 -46.67 -21.10
CA VAL A 281 13.14 -47.91 -21.88
C VAL A 281 14.28 -47.74 -22.90
N PHE A 282 15.48 -48.18 -22.53
CA PHE A 282 16.57 -48.38 -23.49
C PHE A 282 16.42 -49.77 -24.09
N GLY A 283 16.00 -49.86 -25.37
CA GLY A 283 15.72 -51.18 -25.96
C GLY A 283 15.90 -51.35 -27.47
N VAL A 284 16.11 -50.29 -28.27
CA VAL A 284 16.30 -50.46 -29.72
C VAL A 284 17.36 -49.48 -30.25
N PRO A 285 18.45 -49.95 -30.87
CA PRO A 285 19.39 -49.10 -31.58
C PRO A 285 18.66 -48.27 -32.65
N GLY A 286 18.70 -46.94 -32.54
CA GLY A 286 18.05 -46.02 -33.48
C GLY A 286 16.70 -45.44 -33.04
N GLN A 287 16.17 -45.78 -31.85
CA GLN A 287 15.02 -45.09 -31.26
C GLN A 287 15.45 -44.15 -30.13
N THR A 288 14.89 -42.92 -30.13
CA THR A 288 15.04 -41.93 -29.05
C THR A 288 14.54 -42.54 -27.74
N ALA A 289 15.30 -42.40 -26.66
CA ALA A 289 14.89 -42.88 -25.34
C ALA A 289 13.52 -42.31 -24.98
N ARG A 290 12.53 -43.18 -24.73
CA ARG A 290 11.23 -42.77 -24.19
C ARG A 290 11.30 -42.90 -22.68
N PHE A 291 11.08 -41.78 -22.00
CA PHE A 291 10.99 -41.72 -20.56
C PHE A 291 9.53 -41.93 -20.12
N GLY A 292 9.30 -42.46 -18.92
CA GLY A 292 7.94 -42.55 -18.37
C GLY A 292 7.38 -41.14 -18.13
N THR A 293 6.18 -40.85 -18.63
CA THR A 293 5.50 -39.56 -18.43
C THR A 293 4.45 -39.67 -17.33
N LEU A 294 4.46 -38.76 -16.35
CA LEU A 294 3.35 -38.57 -15.41
C LEU A 294 2.46 -37.42 -15.86
N SER A 295 1.16 -37.66 -15.96
CA SER A 295 0.19 -36.65 -16.37
C SER A 295 -0.76 -36.27 -15.23
N PHE A 296 -0.91 -34.97 -14.97
CA PHE A 296 -1.84 -34.41 -13.97
C PHE A 296 -2.85 -33.46 -14.63
N ASN A 297 -4.03 -33.31 -14.03
CA ASN A 297 -4.99 -32.27 -14.38
C ASN A 297 -5.02 -31.20 -13.28
N ILE A 298 -5.13 -29.93 -13.68
CA ILE A 298 -5.32 -28.80 -12.77
C ILE A 298 -6.57 -27.99 -13.15
N HIS A 299 -7.24 -27.46 -12.13
CA HIS A 299 -8.41 -26.58 -12.21
C HIS A 299 -8.22 -25.44 -11.20
N PRO A 300 -8.90 -24.27 -11.30
CA PRO A 300 -8.72 -23.17 -10.33
C PRO A 300 -8.90 -23.54 -8.86
N SER A 301 -9.71 -24.56 -8.56
CA SER A 301 -10.07 -25.00 -7.20
C SER A 301 -9.34 -26.25 -6.72
N ASP A 302 -8.85 -27.09 -7.62
CA ASP A 302 -8.38 -28.44 -7.32
C ASP A 302 -7.36 -28.93 -8.35
N ASN A 303 -6.69 -30.03 -8.01
CA ASN A 303 -5.82 -30.75 -8.92
C ASN A 303 -5.84 -32.24 -8.60
N THR A 304 -5.41 -33.03 -9.58
CA THR A 304 -5.02 -34.42 -9.34
C THR A 304 -3.67 -34.45 -8.65
N GLN A 305 -3.52 -35.28 -7.61
CA GLN A 305 -2.29 -35.40 -6.81
C GLN A 305 -1.84 -36.87 -6.72
N LEU A 306 -0.53 -37.11 -6.67
CA LEU A 306 0.05 -38.40 -6.35
C LEU A 306 0.80 -38.33 -5.01
N ILE A 307 0.46 -39.20 -4.08
CA ILE A 307 1.13 -39.36 -2.78
C ILE A 307 1.92 -40.67 -2.82
N VAL A 308 3.19 -40.66 -2.47
CA VAL A 308 4.08 -41.83 -2.47
C VAL A 308 4.69 -41.98 -1.08
N ASN A 309 4.34 -43.05 -0.38
CA ASN A 309 4.85 -43.29 0.97
C ASN A 309 6.27 -43.90 0.97
N GLY A 310 6.66 -44.59 -0.11
CA GLY A 310 8.02 -45.08 -0.31
C GLY A 310 8.97 -44.06 -0.97
N THR A 311 10.12 -44.53 -1.45
CA THR A 311 11.08 -43.67 -2.16
C THR A 311 10.59 -43.34 -3.55
N THR A 312 10.96 -42.16 -4.08
CA THR A 312 10.58 -41.76 -5.43
C THR A 312 11.80 -41.50 -6.29
N GLN A 313 11.93 -42.25 -7.38
CA GLN A 313 13.03 -42.11 -8.33
C GLN A 313 12.48 -41.60 -9.66
N LEU A 314 12.66 -40.31 -9.91
CA LEU A 314 12.16 -39.64 -11.13
C LEU A 314 13.12 -39.73 -12.32
N SER A 315 14.36 -40.20 -12.12
CA SER A 315 15.49 -40.28 -13.07
C SER A 315 15.13 -40.34 -14.56
N GLY A 316 14.95 -39.17 -15.18
CA GLY A 316 14.69 -39.00 -16.61
C GLY A 316 13.22 -38.88 -17.03
N GLY A 317 12.25 -39.10 -16.15
CA GLY A 317 10.81 -39.03 -16.45
C GLY A 317 10.33 -37.66 -16.92
N ASP A 318 9.26 -37.65 -17.73
CA ASP A 318 8.60 -36.43 -18.20
C ASP A 318 7.38 -36.09 -17.32
N LEU A 319 7.09 -34.81 -17.16
CA LEU A 319 5.89 -34.29 -16.50
C LEU A 319 4.98 -33.62 -17.53
N PHE A 320 3.72 -34.04 -17.57
CA PHE A 320 2.67 -33.41 -18.38
C PHE A 320 1.57 -32.88 -17.46
N VAL A 321 1.12 -31.64 -17.66
CA VAL A 321 0.02 -31.07 -16.88
C VAL A 321 -1.01 -30.47 -17.83
N GLN A 322 -2.26 -30.87 -17.65
CA GLN A 322 -3.39 -30.39 -18.42
C GLN A 322 -4.23 -29.45 -17.57
N ALA A 323 -4.23 -28.16 -17.91
CA ALA A 323 -5.09 -27.19 -17.25
C ALA A 323 -6.49 -27.13 -17.89
N SER A 324 -7.50 -26.81 -17.09
CA SER A 324 -8.88 -26.61 -17.52
C SER A 324 -9.58 -25.55 -16.68
N GLY A 325 -10.47 -24.75 -17.30
CA GLY A 325 -11.25 -23.72 -16.60
C GLY A 325 -10.45 -22.53 -16.07
N MET A 326 -9.18 -22.35 -16.48
CA MET A 326 -8.32 -21.26 -16.00
C MET A 326 -8.80 -19.90 -16.52
N SER A 327 -8.79 -18.89 -15.66
CA SER A 327 -9.10 -17.50 -16.02
C SER A 327 -8.22 -16.50 -15.27
N LEU A 328 -8.08 -15.30 -15.82
CA LEU A 328 -7.34 -14.19 -15.23
C LEU A 328 -8.29 -13.08 -14.74
N GLY A 329 -7.78 -12.28 -13.82
CA GLY A 329 -8.44 -11.07 -13.31
C GLY A 329 -9.19 -11.24 -12.00
N PRO A 330 -9.87 -10.15 -11.56
CA PRO A 330 -10.53 -10.06 -10.26
C PRO A 330 -11.48 -11.23 -9.99
N GLY A 331 -11.45 -11.74 -8.76
CA GLY A 331 -12.19 -12.95 -8.34
C GLY A 331 -11.36 -14.23 -8.41
N ASN A 332 -10.22 -14.23 -9.11
CA ASN A 332 -9.23 -15.31 -9.08
C ASN A 332 -8.11 -15.03 -8.07
N LYS A 333 -7.41 -16.08 -7.62
CA LYS A 333 -6.18 -15.91 -6.83
C LYS A 333 -5.04 -15.40 -7.73
N LEU A 334 -4.21 -14.50 -7.21
CA LEU A 334 -3.01 -14.02 -7.91
C LEU A 334 -2.07 -15.18 -8.25
N ARG A 335 -1.90 -16.12 -7.31
CA ARG A 335 -1.10 -17.32 -7.50
C ARG A 335 -1.82 -18.53 -6.93
N THR A 336 -1.85 -19.61 -7.69
CA THR A 336 -2.33 -20.91 -7.23
C THR A 336 -1.16 -21.88 -7.20
N ILE A 337 -1.02 -22.62 -6.10
CA ILE A 337 0.02 -23.64 -5.93
C ILE A 337 -0.69 -24.99 -5.86
N TYR A 338 -0.30 -25.90 -6.75
CA TYR A 338 -0.83 -27.25 -6.86
C TYR A 338 0.21 -28.25 -6.39
N THR A 339 -0.15 -29.11 -5.42
CA THR A 339 0.71 -30.24 -5.03
C THR A 339 0.51 -31.38 -6.03
N LEU A 340 1.45 -31.56 -6.95
CA LEU A 340 1.36 -32.62 -7.96
C LEU A 340 1.81 -33.96 -7.38
N LEU A 341 2.94 -33.95 -6.66
CA LEU A 341 3.55 -35.13 -6.07
C LEU A 341 3.93 -34.85 -4.62
N GLN A 342 3.66 -35.79 -3.73
CA GLN A 342 4.12 -35.79 -2.35
C GLN A 342 4.85 -37.10 -2.08
N SER A 343 6.10 -37.05 -1.66
CA SER A 343 6.99 -38.19 -1.44
C SER A 343 7.86 -37.98 -0.21
N SER A 344 8.36 -39.05 0.40
CA SER A 344 9.29 -38.97 1.53
C SER A 344 10.75 -38.74 1.11
N ASN A 345 11.12 -39.02 -0.15
CA ASN A 345 12.48 -38.87 -0.68
C ASN A 345 12.50 -38.94 -2.23
N PRO A 346 12.26 -37.84 -2.96
CA PRO A 346 12.46 -37.79 -4.40
C PRO A 346 13.95 -37.64 -4.73
N ASP A 347 14.45 -38.55 -5.57
CA ASP A 347 15.88 -38.72 -5.84
C ASP A 347 16.41 -37.74 -6.93
N THR A 348 15.53 -37.05 -7.70
CA THR A 348 15.90 -36.16 -8.85
C THR A 348 14.72 -35.29 -9.35
N ASN A 349 14.98 -34.30 -10.23
CA ASN A 349 13.99 -33.50 -10.96
C ASN A 349 13.42 -34.24 -12.19
N PHE A 350 12.29 -33.77 -12.73
CA PHE A 350 11.76 -34.22 -14.03
C PHE A 350 12.67 -33.75 -15.18
N TYR A 351 12.75 -34.50 -16.27
CA TYR A 351 13.61 -34.20 -17.41
C TYR A 351 12.95 -33.19 -18.37
N ASN A 352 11.73 -33.46 -18.83
CA ASN A 352 10.90 -32.47 -19.52
C ASN A 352 9.65 -32.16 -18.71
N VAL A 353 9.21 -30.90 -18.74
CA VAL A 353 7.98 -30.42 -18.14
C VAL A 353 7.16 -29.73 -19.21
N ASP A 354 5.91 -30.15 -19.38
CA ASP A 354 5.00 -29.59 -20.37
C ASP A 354 3.64 -29.31 -19.72
N VAL A 355 3.19 -28.06 -19.79
CA VAL A 355 1.94 -27.59 -19.18
C VAL A 355 1.08 -26.94 -20.27
N HIS A 356 -0.08 -27.54 -20.54
CA HIS A 356 -0.99 -27.13 -21.61
C HIS A 356 -2.26 -26.47 -21.09
N ASN A 357 -2.87 -25.65 -21.96
CA ASN A 357 -4.17 -24.98 -21.76
C ASN A 357 -4.24 -24.06 -20.52
N LEU A 358 -3.12 -23.46 -20.14
CA LEU A 358 -3.15 -22.29 -19.26
C LEU A 358 -3.90 -21.15 -19.94
N ALA A 359 -4.46 -20.24 -19.13
CA ALA A 359 -5.07 -19.04 -19.69
C ALA A 359 -3.98 -18.19 -20.38
N PHE A 360 -4.35 -17.48 -21.45
CA PHE A 360 -3.43 -16.57 -22.14
C PHE A 360 -2.83 -15.56 -21.14
N GLY A 361 -1.49 -15.47 -21.09
CA GLY A 361 -0.78 -14.61 -20.14
C GLY A 361 -0.44 -15.23 -18.79
N GLN A 362 -0.81 -16.50 -18.54
CA GLN A 362 -0.32 -17.26 -17.39
C GLN A 362 0.98 -17.98 -17.69
N VAL A 363 1.83 -18.06 -16.67
CA VAL A 363 3.07 -18.84 -16.66
C VAL A 363 3.09 -19.74 -15.43
N TYR A 364 4.10 -20.61 -15.36
CA TYR A 364 4.23 -21.55 -14.28
C TYR A 364 5.69 -21.74 -13.84
N ASP A 365 5.85 -22.07 -12.56
CA ASP A 365 7.10 -22.54 -11.99
C ASP A 365 6.91 -23.90 -11.30
N LEU A 366 7.93 -24.74 -11.40
CA LEU A 366 7.97 -26.03 -10.70
C LEU A 366 8.89 -25.92 -9.48
N ILE A 367 8.34 -26.16 -8.29
CA ILE A 367 9.03 -26.03 -7.02
C ILE A 367 9.25 -27.42 -6.43
N TYR A 368 10.52 -27.74 -6.18
CA TYR A 368 10.93 -28.97 -5.51
C TYR A 368 11.21 -28.66 -4.03
N VAL A 369 10.38 -29.16 -3.13
CA VAL A 369 10.48 -28.88 -1.69
C VAL A 369 11.40 -29.90 -1.03
N THR A 370 12.33 -29.42 -0.21
CA THR A 370 13.14 -30.26 0.68
C THR A 370 12.20 -31.07 1.58
N ASN A 371 12.23 -32.40 1.52
CA ASN A 371 11.27 -33.36 2.10
C ASN A 371 10.11 -33.81 1.19
N GLY A 372 10.22 -33.55 -0.11
CA GLY A 372 9.74 -34.47 -1.13
C GLY A 372 8.43 -34.15 -1.85
N GLU A 373 8.02 -32.89 -1.83
CA GLU A 373 6.90 -32.40 -2.64
C GLU A 373 7.38 -31.80 -3.96
N VAL A 374 6.60 -32.03 -5.02
CA VAL A 374 6.71 -31.29 -6.29
C VAL A 374 5.45 -30.46 -6.43
N LEU A 375 5.62 -29.14 -6.37
CA LEU A 375 4.55 -28.16 -6.47
C LEU A 375 4.61 -27.46 -7.82
N LEU A 376 3.46 -27.22 -8.43
CA LEU A 376 3.32 -26.37 -9.61
C LEU A 376 2.69 -25.05 -9.17
N SER A 377 3.41 -23.95 -9.31
CA SER A 377 2.87 -22.62 -9.10
C SER A 377 2.43 -22.02 -10.43
N VAL A 378 1.19 -21.56 -10.51
CA VAL A 378 0.63 -20.88 -11.70
C VAL A 378 0.22 -19.47 -11.32
N TYR A 379 0.64 -18.49 -12.13
CA TYR A 379 0.42 -17.06 -11.89
C TYR A 379 0.47 -16.26 -13.21
N PRO A 380 -0.05 -15.02 -13.26
CA PRO A 380 0.06 -14.18 -14.45
C PRO A 380 1.48 -13.65 -14.64
N GLN A 381 1.95 -13.58 -15.89
CA GLN A 381 3.33 -13.16 -16.20
C GLN A 381 3.58 -11.66 -16.05
N ALA A 382 2.63 -10.83 -16.49
CA ALA A 382 2.80 -9.38 -16.60
C ALA A 382 1.46 -8.65 -16.36
N TRP A 383 0.78 -8.97 -15.26
CA TRP A 383 -0.56 -8.43 -15.01
C TRP A 383 -0.53 -6.96 -14.63
N PHE A 384 0.34 -6.58 -13.69
CA PHE A 384 0.42 -5.22 -13.21
C PHE A 384 0.95 -4.29 -14.30
N ASN A 385 2.05 -4.68 -14.95
CA ASN A 385 2.62 -3.96 -16.08
C ASN A 385 1.63 -3.84 -17.26
N GLY A 386 0.89 -4.90 -17.58
CA GLY A 386 -0.12 -4.88 -18.64
C GLY A 386 -1.34 -4.00 -18.37
N MET A 387 -1.53 -3.53 -17.13
CA MET A 387 -2.62 -2.64 -16.72
C MET A 387 -2.16 -1.18 -16.55
N ALA A 388 -0.87 -0.91 -16.74
CA ALA A 388 -0.31 0.43 -16.65
C ALA A 388 -0.81 1.32 -17.80
N GLN A 389 -1.03 2.59 -17.48
CA GLN A 389 -1.44 3.66 -18.39
C GLN A 389 -0.33 4.70 -18.58
N THR A 390 0.58 4.81 -17.61
CA THR A 390 1.74 5.72 -17.64
C THR A 390 3.06 4.96 -17.61
N ALA A 391 4.18 5.64 -17.92
CA ALA A 391 5.50 5.02 -17.83
C ALA A 391 5.89 4.73 -16.36
N ASN A 392 5.53 5.61 -15.42
CA ASN A 392 5.73 5.38 -13.98
C ASN A 392 4.96 4.14 -13.51
N GLU A 393 3.71 3.98 -13.93
CA GLU A 393 2.91 2.78 -13.64
C GLU A 393 3.50 1.52 -14.28
N THR A 394 4.11 1.65 -15.46
CA THR A 394 4.77 0.54 -16.17
C THR A 394 5.97 0.04 -15.37
N GLU A 395 6.79 0.96 -14.84
CA GLU A 395 7.95 0.66 -13.99
C GLU A 395 7.54 -0.02 -12.68
N VAL A 396 6.52 0.53 -11.99
CA VAL A 396 5.93 -0.09 -10.79
C VAL A 396 5.39 -1.49 -11.13
N GLY A 397 4.57 -1.60 -12.17
CA GLY A 397 3.95 -2.84 -12.58
C GLY A 397 4.96 -3.93 -12.90
N ALA A 398 6.07 -3.59 -13.57
CA ALA A 398 7.15 -4.54 -13.87
C ALA A 398 7.80 -5.09 -12.59
N VAL A 399 8.05 -4.24 -11.59
CA VAL A 399 8.61 -4.68 -10.30
C VAL A 399 7.61 -5.53 -9.53
N LEU A 400 6.34 -5.15 -9.49
CA LEU A 400 5.29 -5.94 -8.82
C LEU A 400 5.14 -7.32 -9.48
N ASP A 401 5.09 -7.39 -10.81
CA ASP A 401 5.01 -8.66 -11.57
C ASP A 401 6.23 -9.55 -11.29
N SER A 402 7.44 -8.97 -11.20
CA SER A 402 8.66 -9.72 -10.87
C SER A 402 8.63 -10.36 -9.48
N ALA A 403 7.86 -9.80 -8.55
CA ALA A 403 7.72 -10.31 -7.19
C ALA A 403 6.65 -11.40 -7.08
N VAL A 404 5.70 -11.49 -8.01
CA VAL A 404 4.59 -12.46 -7.97
C VAL A 404 5.04 -13.91 -7.80
N PRO A 405 6.09 -14.44 -8.46
CA PRO A 405 6.48 -15.84 -8.33
C PRO A 405 6.88 -16.21 -6.88
N ASN A 406 7.62 -15.32 -6.23
CA ASN A 406 8.30 -15.60 -4.96
C ASN A 406 7.68 -14.89 -3.74
N ALA A 407 6.65 -14.05 -3.94
CA ALA A 407 6.02 -13.32 -2.85
C ALA A 407 5.42 -14.26 -1.80
N THR A 408 5.69 -14.02 -0.52
CA THR A 408 5.12 -14.77 0.61
C THR A 408 4.58 -13.82 1.68
N GLY A 409 3.82 -14.33 2.65
CA GLY A 409 3.36 -13.56 3.80
C GLY A 409 2.60 -12.28 3.44
N SER A 410 3.01 -11.14 4.02
CA SER A 410 2.38 -9.84 3.80
C SER A 410 2.50 -9.34 2.36
N LEU A 411 3.65 -9.54 1.70
CA LEU A 411 3.86 -9.13 0.31
C LEU A 411 2.86 -9.83 -0.62
N TYR A 412 2.68 -11.15 -0.46
CA TYR A 412 1.71 -11.89 -1.26
C TYR A 412 0.28 -11.36 -1.05
N ASN A 413 -0.10 -11.10 0.19
CA ASN A 413 -1.43 -10.59 0.51
C ASN A 413 -1.66 -9.22 -0.14
N GLN A 414 -0.67 -8.33 -0.10
CA GLN A 414 -0.75 -7.00 -0.71
C GLN A 414 -0.84 -7.06 -2.23
N LEU A 415 0.02 -7.85 -2.89
CA LEU A 415 -0.07 -8.06 -4.34
C LEU A 415 -1.41 -8.68 -4.73
N ASN A 416 -1.90 -9.66 -3.97
CA ASN A 416 -3.19 -10.28 -4.23
C ASN A 416 -4.35 -9.28 -4.05
N SER A 417 -4.28 -8.37 -3.07
CA SER A 417 -5.25 -7.28 -2.91
C SER A 417 -5.25 -6.33 -4.10
N LEU A 418 -4.08 -5.95 -4.63
CA LEU A 418 -4.00 -5.16 -5.86
C LEU A 418 -4.58 -5.93 -7.06
N TYR A 419 -4.29 -7.22 -7.17
CA TYR A 419 -4.81 -8.08 -8.24
C TYR A 419 -6.35 -8.21 -8.23
N GLN A 420 -7.01 -8.01 -7.09
CA GLN A 420 -8.48 -8.00 -7.00
C GLN A 420 -9.12 -6.69 -7.50
N LEU A 421 -8.33 -5.65 -7.78
CA LEU A 421 -8.88 -4.37 -8.22
C LEU A 421 -9.34 -4.43 -9.68
N PRO A 422 -10.45 -3.74 -10.04
CA PRO A 422 -10.78 -3.44 -11.42
C PRO A 422 -9.64 -2.70 -12.12
N SER A 423 -9.49 -2.87 -13.44
CA SER A 423 -8.35 -2.33 -14.20
C SER A 423 -8.14 -0.83 -14.04
N ASN A 424 -9.22 -0.04 -14.00
CA ASN A 424 -9.14 1.40 -13.78
C ASN A 424 -8.69 1.80 -12.36
N GLN A 425 -9.02 1.00 -11.35
CA GLN A 425 -8.58 1.22 -9.98
C GLN A 425 -7.15 0.72 -9.75
N LEU A 426 -6.72 -0.30 -10.51
CA LEU A 426 -5.37 -0.82 -10.42
C LEU A 426 -4.32 0.18 -10.93
N ALA A 427 -4.56 0.83 -12.07
CA ALA A 427 -3.68 1.89 -12.57
C ALA A 427 -3.49 3.01 -11.52
N ALA A 428 -4.60 3.53 -10.98
CA ALA A 428 -4.56 4.52 -9.91
C ALA A 428 -3.85 4.03 -8.63
N ALA A 429 -3.98 2.75 -8.29
CA ALA A 429 -3.27 2.16 -7.15
C ALA A 429 -1.76 2.04 -7.40
N MET A 430 -1.33 1.71 -8.62
CA MET A 430 0.09 1.73 -8.99
C MET A 430 0.65 3.15 -8.96
N ASN A 431 -0.12 4.12 -9.43
CA ASN A 431 0.22 5.54 -9.36
C ASN A 431 0.37 6.04 -7.90
N GLN A 432 -0.41 5.51 -6.96
CA GLN A 432 -0.24 5.81 -5.53
C GLN A 432 1.00 5.16 -4.89
N LEU A 433 1.57 4.12 -5.51
CA LEU A 433 2.70 3.35 -5.00
C LEU A 433 4.03 3.69 -5.69
N ASP A 434 4.03 4.62 -6.64
CA ASP A 434 5.20 4.93 -7.46
C ASP A 434 6.28 5.74 -6.71
N GLY A 435 5.89 6.62 -5.79
CA GLY A 435 6.82 7.53 -5.13
C GLY A 435 7.19 8.78 -5.94
N GLU A 436 6.36 9.25 -6.90
CA GLU A 436 6.62 10.44 -7.73
C GLU A 436 7.01 11.68 -6.89
N ILE A 437 6.39 11.88 -5.72
CA ILE A 437 6.68 13.02 -4.84
C ILE A 437 8.16 13.10 -4.41
N TYR A 438 8.88 11.97 -4.39
CA TYR A 438 10.31 11.94 -4.10
C TYR A 438 11.15 12.45 -5.27
N ALA A 439 10.67 12.30 -6.50
CA ALA A 439 11.30 12.82 -7.70
C ALA A 439 11.04 14.34 -7.86
N ASP A 440 9.88 14.82 -7.41
CA ASP A 440 9.50 16.24 -7.44
C ASP A 440 10.13 17.08 -6.31
N ALA A 441 10.50 16.45 -5.20
CA ALA A 441 10.97 17.12 -3.99
C ALA A 441 12.08 18.18 -4.25
N PRO A 442 13.12 17.92 -5.07
CA PRO A 442 14.14 18.93 -5.34
C PRO A 442 13.61 20.19 -6.02
N ASN A 443 12.68 20.06 -6.98
CA ASN A 443 12.10 21.21 -7.68
C ASN A 443 11.23 22.06 -6.75
N ILE A 444 10.52 21.41 -5.82
CA ILE A 444 9.69 22.08 -4.79
C ILE A 444 10.58 22.90 -3.85
N LEU A 445 11.65 22.29 -3.32
CA LEU A 445 12.56 22.96 -2.38
C LEU A 445 13.36 24.08 -3.04
N TYR A 446 13.83 23.89 -4.27
CA TYR A 446 14.47 24.96 -5.05
C TYR A 446 13.57 26.19 -5.19
N ASN A 447 12.30 26.00 -5.55
CA ASN A 447 11.36 27.11 -5.69
C ASN A 447 11.14 27.82 -4.35
N ALA A 448 10.94 27.07 -3.27
CA ALA A 448 10.76 27.63 -1.93
C ALA A 448 11.96 28.48 -1.51
N VAL A 449 13.19 27.95 -1.61
CA VAL A 449 14.40 28.65 -1.21
C VAL A 449 14.75 29.82 -2.12
N SER A 450 14.56 29.67 -3.44
CA SER A 450 14.80 30.76 -4.38
C SER A 450 13.84 31.94 -4.12
N ASP A 451 12.60 31.69 -3.73
CA ASP A 451 11.63 32.74 -3.46
C ASP A 451 11.85 33.42 -2.11
N THR A 452 12.30 32.67 -1.10
CA THR A 452 12.57 33.25 0.22
C THR A 452 13.78 34.16 0.25
N TRP A 453 14.75 33.99 -0.66
CA TRP A 453 15.89 34.91 -0.79
C TRP A 453 15.57 36.25 -1.46
N ALA A 454 14.40 36.38 -2.10
CA ALA A 454 14.05 37.58 -2.86
C ALA A 454 14.17 38.92 -2.10
N PRO A 455 13.83 39.03 -0.80
CA PRO A 455 13.99 40.26 -0.03
C PRO A 455 15.44 40.76 0.05
N VAL A 456 16.42 39.85 0.04
CA VAL A 456 17.84 40.23 0.11
C VAL A 456 18.27 41.03 -1.13
N TYR A 457 17.70 40.73 -2.29
CA TYR A 457 17.97 41.52 -3.50
C TYR A 457 17.40 42.94 -3.42
N ALA A 458 16.33 43.16 -2.64
CA ALA A 458 15.81 44.51 -2.40
C ALA A 458 16.80 45.32 -1.56
N ARG A 459 17.47 44.68 -0.58
CA ARG A 459 18.52 45.29 0.24
C ARG A 459 19.73 45.75 -0.57
N MET A 460 20.07 45.01 -1.61
CA MET A 460 21.18 45.34 -2.53
C MET A 460 20.78 46.30 -3.67
N GLY A 461 19.52 46.75 -3.75
CA GLY A 461 19.01 47.53 -4.90
C GLY A 461 18.86 46.74 -6.22
N LEU A 462 19.09 45.42 -6.17
CA LEU A 462 19.14 44.49 -7.32
C LEU A 462 17.83 43.66 -7.47
N SER A 463 16.75 44.09 -6.82
CA SER A 463 15.44 43.47 -6.91
C SER A 463 14.73 43.85 -8.20
N ALA A 464 14.13 42.88 -8.89
CA ALA A 464 13.25 43.18 -10.01
C ALA A 464 11.85 43.63 -9.58
N THR A 465 11.52 43.51 -8.29
CA THR A 465 10.20 43.84 -7.75
C THR A 465 10.15 45.26 -7.21
N GLN A 466 11.28 45.82 -6.76
CA GLN A 466 11.35 47.09 -6.05
C GLN A 466 12.62 47.84 -6.44
N GLY A 467 12.49 49.13 -6.74
CA GLY A 467 13.60 50.08 -6.77
C GLY A 467 14.03 50.41 -5.35
N GLY A 468 15.14 49.84 -4.90
CA GLY A 468 15.70 50.15 -3.59
C GLY A 468 16.60 51.38 -3.67
N ALA A 469 16.41 52.34 -2.75
CA ALA A 469 17.42 53.35 -2.46
C ALA A 469 18.63 52.69 -1.78
N LEU A 470 19.83 52.96 -2.30
CA LEU A 470 21.09 52.47 -1.74
C LEU A 470 21.27 52.92 -0.29
N PRO A 471 22.05 52.18 0.51
CA PRO A 471 22.36 52.60 1.86
C PRO A 471 22.95 54.00 1.93
N ALA A 472 22.31 54.85 2.73
CA ALA A 472 23.02 55.95 3.38
C ALA A 472 24.11 55.33 4.29
N ASN A 473 25.08 56.13 4.75
CA ASN A 473 26.22 55.65 5.55
C ASN A 473 25.84 54.92 6.86
N ALA A 474 24.56 54.89 7.22
CA ALA A 474 23.96 54.27 8.39
C ALA A 474 23.85 52.74 8.30
N PRO A 475 24.10 51.99 9.39
CA PRO A 475 23.66 50.61 9.51
C PRO A 475 22.14 50.49 9.40
N HIS A 476 21.68 49.39 8.81
CA HIS A 476 20.27 49.06 8.72
C HIS A 476 19.95 47.72 9.37
N VAL A 477 18.75 47.62 9.91
CA VAL A 477 18.11 46.36 10.28
C VAL A 477 16.83 46.24 9.47
N TRP A 478 16.51 45.04 9.01
CA TRP A 478 15.32 44.80 8.21
C TRP A 478 14.68 43.46 8.56
N MET A 479 13.38 43.39 8.28
CA MET A 479 12.57 42.18 8.37
C MET A 479 11.73 42.03 7.10
N SER A 480 11.51 40.79 6.67
CA SER A 480 10.67 40.48 5.53
C SER A 480 9.81 39.25 5.78
N GLY A 481 8.53 39.34 5.40
CA GLY A 481 7.63 38.21 5.25
C GLY A 481 7.49 37.81 3.79
N VAL A 482 7.54 36.51 3.51
CA VAL A 482 7.46 35.95 2.16
C VAL A 482 6.49 34.77 2.10
N GLY A 483 5.73 34.68 1.03
CA GLY A 483 4.88 33.52 0.78
C GLY A 483 4.64 33.31 -0.70
N ASN A 484 4.50 32.05 -1.12
CA ASN A 484 4.10 31.70 -2.48
C ASN A 484 3.03 30.62 -2.48
N PHE A 485 2.29 30.54 -3.58
CA PHE A 485 1.35 29.48 -3.88
C PHE A 485 1.30 29.26 -5.39
N GLY A 486 0.91 28.06 -5.80
CA GLY A 486 0.79 27.71 -7.20
C GLY A 486 1.03 26.23 -7.42
N GLY A 487 1.52 25.88 -8.60
CA GLY A 487 1.82 24.49 -8.91
C GLY A 487 2.42 24.29 -10.29
N VAL A 488 2.73 23.03 -10.55
CA VAL A 488 3.20 22.53 -11.83
C VAL A 488 2.21 21.45 -12.29
N GLN A 489 1.66 21.63 -13.50
CA GLN A 489 0.73 20.69 -14.13
C GLN A 489 1.47 19.44 -14.60
N GLY A 490 0.79 18.30 -14.55
CA GLY A 490 1.31 17.01 -15.04
C GLY A 490 1.64 17.00 -16.53
N ASN A 491 2.42 16.00 -16.95
CA ASN A 491 2.89 15.83 -18.32
C ASN A 491 2.33 14.59 -19.03
N GLY A 492 1.31 13.95 -18.43
CA GLY A 492 0.70 12.72 -18.93
C GLY A 492 1.38 11.43 -18.44
N ASN A 493 2.62 11.52 -17.95
CA ASN A 493 3.27 10.43 -17.19
C ASN A 493 3.19 10.70 -15.68
N ALA A 494 3.62 11.88 -15.28
CA ALA A 494 3.60 12.38 -13.92
C ALA A 494 2.39 13.30 -13.70
N ASP A 495 1.79 13.22 -12.51
CA ASP A 495 0.56 13.93 -12.14
C ASP A 495 0.79 15.45 -11.97
N GLY A 496 1.98 15.84 -11.52
CA GLY A 496 2.28 17.19 -11.09
C GLY A 496 1.77 17.50 -9.70
N TYR A 497 1.98 18.73 -9.24
CA TYR A 497 1.79 19.09 -7.85
C TYR A 497 1.36 20.54 -7.64
N SER A 498 0.59 20.75 -6.57
CA SER A 498 0.39 22.07 -5.96
C SER A 498 1.45 22.31 -4.91
N GLN A 499 1.88 23.57 -4.77
CA GLN A 499 2.87 23.98 -3.78
C GLN A 499 2.47 25.28 -3.09
N HIS A 500 2.94 25.45 -1.87
CA HIS A 500 2.86 26.69 -1.11
C HIS A 500 4.07 26.82 -0.20
N THR A 501 4.58 28.04 -0.09
CA THR A 501 5.73 28.39 0.74
C THR A 501 5.32 29.53 1.65
N GLY A 502 5.83 29.55 2.87
CA GLY A 502 5.69 30.67 3.79
C GLY A 502 6.95 30.82 4.61
N GLY A 503 7.35 32.03 4.91
CA GLY A 503 8.58 32.25 5.67
C GLY A 503 8.81 33.70 6.01
N PHE A 504 9.89 33.92 6.74
CA PHE A 504 10.38 35.25 7.04
C PHE A 504 11.91 35.27 7.05
N LEU A 505 12.45 36.46 6.84
CA LEU A 505 13.87 36.77 6.97
C LEU A 505 14.02 37.99 7.86
N VAL A 506 15.07 37.98 8.66
CA VAL A 506 15.60 39.16 9.34
C VAL A 506 17.05 39.34 8.90
N GLY A 507 17.52 40.57 8.87
CA GLY A 507 18.89 40.84 8.52
C GLY A 507 19.36 42.20 8.94
N ALA A 508 20.66 42.40 8.79
CA ALA A 508 21.32 43.67 8.99
C ALA A 508 22.36 43.87 7.90
N ASP A 509 22.43 45.08 7.37
CA ASP A 509 23.41 45.50 6.38
C ASP A 509 24.05 46.83 6.76
N SER A 510 25.29 47.02 6.32
CA SER A 510 25.99 48.28 6.47
C SER A 510 27.05 48.45 5.39
N ARG A 511 27.48 49.69 5.18
CA ARG A 511 28.56 50.05 4.28
C ARG A 511 29.90 49.68 4.91
N LEU A 512 30.62 48.73 4.32
CA LEU A 512 31.93 48.29 4.81
C LEU A 512 33.06 49.18 4.28
N LEU A 513 33.00 49.52 3.00
CA LEU A 513 33.94 50.41 2.32
C LEU A 513 33.17 51.36 1.40
N GLU A 514 33.86 52.37 0.86
CA GLU A 514 33.28 53.22 -0.17
C GLU A 514 32.84 52.37 -1.39
N GLY A 515 31.53 52.33 -1.65
CA GLY A 515 30.97 51.56 -2.76
C GLY A 515 30.85 50.05 -2.50
N LEU A 516 31.09 49.54 -1.29
CA LEU A 516 30.86 48.13 -0.91
C LEU A 516 29.96 48.04 0.33
N ASN A 517 28.80 47.42 0.16
CA ASN A 517 27.88 47.11 1.23
C ASN A 517 27.94 45.62 1.54
N THR A 518 27.75 45.27 2.81
CA THR A 518 27.72 43.87 3.27
C THR A 518 26.61 43.68 4.28
N GLY A 519 25.98 42.50 4.27
CA GLY A 519 24.97 42.16 5.25
C GLY A 519 24.89 40.68 5.55
N LEU A 520 24.22 40.39 6.66
CA LEU A 520 23.91 39.05 7.14
C LEU A 520 22.40 38.92 7.32
N THR A 521 21.89 37.72 7.08
CA THR A 521 20.47 37.41 7.22
C THR A 521 20.27 36.01 7.76
N ALA A 522 19.18 35.84 8.51
CA ALA A 522 18.71 34.55 8.98
C ALA A 522 17.18 34.52 8.96
N GLY A 523 16.60 33.34 8.93
CA GLY A 523 15.16 33.20 9.04
C GLY A 523 14.67 31.79 8.88
N TYR A 524 13.39 31.68 8.53
CA TYR A 524 12.66 30.42 8.48
C TYR A 524 11.86 30.33 7.19
N VAL A 525 11.80 29.14 6.62
CA VAL A 525 11.01 28.81 5.44
C VAL A 525 10.29 27.48 5.65
N TYR A 526 8.98 27.52 5.45
CA TYR A 526 8.13 26.36 5.30
C TYR A 526 7.86 26.12 3.81
N ALA A 527 8.05 24.90 3.33
CA ALA A 527 7.65 24.47 1.99
C ALA A 527 6.64 23.32 2.11
N GLY A 528 5.52 23.41 1.42
CA GLY A 528 4.48 22.39 1.38
C GLY A 528 4.09 22.08 -0.06
N ALA A 529 3.89 20.80 -0.38
CA ALA A 529 3.38 20.38 -1.68
C ALA A 529 2.44 19.18 -1.57
N GLY A 530 1.52 19.08 -2.52
CA GLY A 530 0.60 17.95 -2.67
C GLY A 530 0.43 17.57 -4.13
N ARG A 531 0.63 16.28 -4.43
CA ARG A 531 0.52 15.69 -5.77
C ARG A 531 -0.95 15.65 -6.20
N TYR A 532 -1.22 15.97 -7.46
CA TYR A 532 -2.55 15.83 -8.03
C TYR A 532 -2.92 14.34 -8.14
N ASN A 533 -4.19 13.97 -7.97
CA ASN A 533 -4.75 12.60 -8.15
C ASN A 533 -4.26 11.47 -7.21
N ALA A 534 -3.01 11.47 -6.73
CA ALA A 534 -2.47 10.42 -5.85
C ALA A 534 -2.56 10.75 -4.34
N GLY A 535 -2.67 12.03 -3.98
CA GLY A 535 -2.82 12.47 -2.58
C GLY A 535 -1.53 12.48 -1.75
N SER A 536 -0.39 12.13 -2.34
CA SER A 536 0.94 12.28 -1.73
C SER A 536 1.23 13.72 -1.35
N THR A 537 1.84 13.93 -0.18
CA THR A 537 2.20 15.27 0.31
C THR A 537 3.64 15.32 0.84
N LEU A 538 4.24 16.50 0.69
CA LEU A 538 5.54 16.87 1.22
C LEU A 538 5.36 18.10 2.12
N SER A 539 6.05 18.11 3.26
CA SER A 539 6.21 19.31 4.07
C SER A 539 7.63 19.42 4.61
N ALA A 540 8.21 20.61 4.51
CA ALA A 540 9.55 20.93 4.98
C ALA A 540 9.48 22.16 5.89
N GLN A 541 10.17 22.09 7.02
CA GLN A 541 10.33 23.19 7.97
C GLN A 541 11.81 23.48 8.09
N MET A 542 12.30 24.55 7.49
CA MET A 542 13.73 24.78 7.36
C MET A 542 14.12 26.15 7.93
N TRP A 543 15.28 26.20 8.58
CA TRP A 543 15.92 27.47 8.90
C TRP A 543 16.92 27.80 7.79
N GLN A 544 17.16 29.08 7.56
CA GLN A 544 18.10 29.57 6.56
C GLN A 544 18.98 30.67 7.15
N LEU A 545 20.24 30.69 6.74
CA LEU A 545 21.20 31.76 7.04
C LEU A 545 21.93 32.16 5.76
N GLY A 546 22.33 33.41 5.65
CA GLY A 546 23.02 33.91 4.46
C GLY A 546 23.83 35.16 4.73
N GLY A 547 24.78 35.40 3.84
CA GLY A 547 25.54 36.63 3.74
C GLY A 547 25.45 37.18 2.34
N TYR A 548 25.42 38.50 2.23
CA TYR A 548 25.34 39.18 0.96
C TYR A 548 26.24 40.40 0.92
N ALA A 549 26.64 40.77 -0.29
CA ALA A 549 27.42 41.97 -0.55
C ALA A 549 27.06 42.55 -1.90
N ASP A 550 27.10 43.87 -2.01
CA ASP A 550 26.89 44.59 -3.26
C ASP A 550 27.88 45.74 -3.41
N MET A 551 28.11 46.11 -4.66
CA MET A 551 28.96 47.23 -5.02
C MET A 551 28.41 48.02 -6.20
N ASN A 552 28.68 49.32 -6.18
CA ASN A 552 28.35 50.23 -7.26
C ASN A 552 29.42 50.15 -8.36
N VAL A 553 28.99 50.19 -9.61
CA VAL A 553 29.82 50.24 -10.81
C VAL A 553 29.51 51.52 -11.56
N GLY A 554 30.24 52.60 -11.21
CA GLY A 554 29.89 53.95 -11.62
C GLY A 554 28.59 54.44 -10.95
N ASP A 555 27.94 55.43 -11.57
CA ASP A 555 26.72 56.06 -11.01
C ASP A 555 25.43 55.28 -11.32
N ALA A 556 25.48 54.33 -12.26
CA ALA A 556 24.31 53.65 -12.81
C ALA A 556 24.33 52.12 -12.64
N GLY A 557 25.51 51.52 -12.45
CA GLY A 557 25.68 50.07 -12.38
C GLY A 557 25.70 49.56 -10.95
N HIS A 558 25.17 48.36 -10.73
CA HIS A 558 25.21 47.64 -9.45
C HIS A 558 25.52 46.17 -9.67
N ILE A 559 26.36 45.57 -8.82
CA ILE A 559 26.63 44.14 -8.82
C ILE A 559 26.52 43.62 -7.39
N GLY A 560 25.90 42.46 -7.20
CA GLY A 560 25.75 41.85 -5.88
C GLY A 560 25.88 40.33 -5.91
N LEU A 561 26.22 39.79 -4.75
CA LEU A 561 26.41 38.38 -4.47
C LEU A 561 25.66 38.01 -3.19
N LEU A 562 24.90 36.92 -3.25
CA LEU A 562 24.31 36.24 -2.11
C LEU A 562 24.93 34.85 -1.97
N LEU A 563 25.28 34.47 -0.74
CA LEU A 563 25.60 33.10 -0.34
C LEU A 563 24.68 32.69 0.80
N GLY A 564 24.05 31.52 0.70
CA GLY A 564 23.06 31.04 1.66
C GLY A 564 23.17 29.55 1.98
N TYR A 565 22.75 29.17 3.18
CA TYR A 565 22.61 27.80 3.65
C TYR A 565 21.24 27.61 4.27
N THR A 566 20.53 26.55 3.85
CA THR A 566 19.19 26.21 4.33
C THR A 566 19.15 24.75 4.76
N GLN A 567 18.54 24.46 5.92
CA GLN A 567 18.45 23.09 6.44
C GLN A 567 17.17 22.87 7.24
N GLY A 568 16.59 21.67 7.13
CA GLY A 568 15.50 21.25 8.00
C GLY A 568 14.94 19.86 7.71
N PRO A 569 14.05 19.36 8.59
CA PRO A 569 13.32 18.11 8.35
C PRO A 569 12.32 18.21 7.19
N LEU A 570 12.21 17.11 6.44
CA LEU A 570 11.21 16.85 5.40
C LEU A 570 10.33 15.68 5.84
N ASN A 571 9.02 15.87 5.82
CA ASN A 571 8.05 14.82 6.09
C ASN A 571 7.27 14.50 4.82
N PHE A 572 7.16 13.22 4.53
CA PHE A 572 6.40 12.67 3.41
C PHE A 572 5.22 11.85 3.92
N ASN A 573 4.08 11.99 3.25
CA ASN A 573 2.89 11.19 3.51
C ASN A 573 2.29 10.73 2.18
N ASN A 574 2.27 9.42 1.95
CA ASN A 574 1.87 8.75 0.71
C ASN A 574 0.68 7.80 0.99
N PRO A 575 -0.56 8.28 0.82
CA PRO A 575 -1.74 7.45 0.94
C PRO A 575 -1.90 6.54 -0.29
N SER A 576 -2.37 5.31 -0.07
CA SER A 576 -2.69 4.36 -1.12
C SER A 576 -3.93 3.53 -0.76
N VAL A 577 -4.44 2.77 -1.72
CA VAL A 577 -5.50 1.77 -1.50
C VAL A 577 -5.13 0.70 -0.46
N LEU A 578 -3.82 0.48 -0.22
CA LEU A 578 -3.32 -0.50 0.75
C LEU A 578 -3.13 0.08 2.16
N GLY A 579 -3.31 1.39 2.34
CA GLY A 579 -3.02 2.12 3.57
C GLY A 579 -2.11 3.31 3.31
N ASN A 580 -1.59 3.90 4.38
CA ASN A 580 -0.77 5.10 4.31
C ASN A 580 0.70 4.78 4.61
N ALA A 581 1.59 5.11 3.68
CA ALA A 581 3.03 5.12 3.87
C ALA A 581 3.52 6.53 4.23
N GLY A 582 4.62 6.63 4.96
CA GLY A 582 5.26 7.91 5.21
C GLY A 582 6.63 7.76 5.84
N GLY A 583 7.38 8.86 5.84
CA GLY A 583 8.72 8.91 6.38
C GLY A 583 9.20 10.33 6.61
N GLN A 584 10.21 10.46 7.47
CA GLN A 584 10.88 11.73 7.73
C GLN A 584 12.35 11.62 7.31
N THR A 585 12.86 12.68 6.70
CA THR A 585 14.26 12.84 6.30
C THR A 585 14.71 14.29 6.52
N TYR A 586 15.89 14.66 6.05
CA TYR A 586 16.43 16.01 6.11
C TYR A 586 16.87 16.51 4.75
N ALA A 587 16.69 17.81 4.50
CA ALA A 587 17.26 18.52 3.37
C ALA A 587 18.33 19.51 3.81
N ARG A 588 19.34 19.69 2.97
CA ARG A 588 20.42 20.68 3.09
C ARG A 588 20.62 21.35 1.74
N LEU A 589 20.54 22.67 1.70
CA LEU A 589 20.69 23.44 0.48
C LEU A 589 21.77 24.51 0.64
N ILE A 590 22.61 24.67 -0.38
CA ILE A 590 23.59 25.74 -0.51
C ILE A 590 23.17 26.58 -1.71
N SER A 591 22.90 27.85 -1.47
CA SER A 591 22.48 28.81 -2.50
C SER A 591 23.60 29.81 -2.78
N ALA A 592 23.83 30.12 -4.06
CA ALA A 592 24.63 31.26 -4.46
C ALA A 592 23.94 31.98 -5.63
N GLU A 593 23.78 33.29 -5.54
CA GLU A 593 23.23 34.09 -6.63
C GLU A 593 24.03 35.36 -6.84
N THR A 594 24.38 35.62 -8.10
CA THR A 594 24.99 36.88 -8.52
C THR A 594 24.00 37.66 -9.36
N ARG A 595 23.94 38.98 -9.13
CA ARG A 595 23.07 39.89 -9.87
C ARG A 595 23.86 41.09 -10.36
N ALA A 596 23.53 41.56 -11.55
CA ALA A 596 24.02 42.82 -12.08
C ALA A 596 22.83 43.63 -12.62
N ALA A 597 22.83 44.93 -12.38
CA ALA A 597 21.81 45.85 -12.86
C ALA A 597 22.45 47.13 -13.40
N TRP A 598 21.75 47.80 -14.32
CA TRP A 598 22.17 49.09 -14.85
C TRP A 598 20.97 50.02 -14.99
N GLN A 599 20.88 51.07 -14.17
CA GLN A 599 19.76 51.99 -14.16
C GLN A 599 19.92 53.07 -15.24
N ILE A 600 18.84 53.34 -15.96
CA ILE A 600 18.72 54.42 -16.94
C ILE A 600 17.64 55.37 -16.43
N ASP A 601 18.04 56.54 -15.95
CA ASP A 601 17.12 57.60 -15.54
C ASP A 601 16.69 58.43 -16.75
N PHE A 602 15.38 58.58 -16.95
CA PHE A 602 14.79 59.42 -18.00
C PHE A 602 14.39 60.82 -17.50
N GLY A 603 14.56 61.09 -16.21
CA GLY A 603 14.09 62.29 -15.54
C GLY A 603 12.60 62.23 -15.20
N GLY A 604 12.13 63.21 -14.41
CA GLY A 604 10.72 63.30 -14.00
C GLY A 604 10.26 62.17 -13.09
N GLY A 605 11.18 61.48 -12.41
CA GLY A 605 10.89 60.33 -11.55
C GLY A 605 10.80 58.99 -12.27
N HIS A 606 11.09 58.93 -13.57
CA HIS A 606 10.99 57.71 -14.39
C HIS A 606 12.36 57.06 -14.62
N SER A 607 12.51 55.77 -14.34
CA SER A 607 13.73 55.04 -14.69
C SER A 607 13.48 53.62 -15.19
N LEU A 608 14.43 53.07 -15.94
CA LEU A 608 14.42 51.70 -16.47
C LEU A 608 15.72 51.00 -16.11
N THR A 609 15.61 49.82 -15.52
CA THR A 609 16.72 49.03 -14.99
C THR A 609 16.68 47.61 -15.56
N PRO A 610 17.47 47.30 -16.61
CA PRO A 610 17.83 45.93 -16.93
C PRO A 610 18.57 45.25 -15.78
N ILE A 611 18.24 43.99 -15.52
CA ILE A 611 18.79 43.14 -14.45
C ILE A 611 19.12 41.77 -15.03
N LEU A 612 20.34 41.30 -14.81
CA LEU A 612 20.80 39.96 -15.14
C LEU A 612 21.13 39.20 -13.84
N SER A 613 20.72 37.93 -13.73
CA SER A 613 21.14 37.08 -12.63
C SER A 613 21.58 35.69 -13.06
N LEU A 614 22.50 35.14 -12.26
CA LEU A 614 22.92 33.75 -12.32
C LEU A 614 22.85 33.16 -10.92
N GLN A 615 21.98 32.17 -10.74
CA GLN A 615 21.75 31.47 -9.49
C GLN A 615 22.17 30.02 -9.61
N THR A 616 22.77 29.49 -8.54
CA THR A 616 23.01 28.07 -8.34
C THR A 616 22.47 27.65 -6.97
N VAL A 617 21.80 26.50 -6.93
CA VAL A 617 21.37 25.86 -5.70
C VAL A 617 21.82 24.41 -5.74
N TYR A 618 22.69 24.04 -4.81
CA TYR A 618 23.03 22.66 -4.52
C TYR A 618 22.10 22.16 -3.42
N GLU A 619 21.51 21.00 -3.62
CA GLU A 619 20.56 20.38 -2.70
C GLU A 619 20.96 18.94 -2.41
N GLN A 620 20.85 18.55 -1.15
CA GLN A 620 20.98 17.18 -0.68
C GLN A 620 19.77 16.81 0.17
N ILE A 621 19.01 15.80 -0.26
CA ILE A 621 17.95 15.16 0.53
C ILE A 621 18.49 13.82 0.99
N THR A 622 18.54 13.59 2.31
CA THR A 622 19.04 12.32 2.84
C THR A 622 18.10 11.16 2.52
N GLY A 623 18.64 9.95 2.36
CA GLY A 623 17.83 8.77 2.10
C GLY A 623 16.91 8.41 3.27
N LEU A 624 15.79 7.74 2.98
CA LEU A 624 14.80 7.30 3.96
C LEU A 624 14.18 5.96 3.55
N SER A 625 13.68 5.21 4.53
CA SER A 625 12.75 4.09 4.31
C SER A 625 11.39 4.53 4.81
N GLU A 626 10.37 4.36 3.98
CA GLU A 626 8.99 4.54 4.39
C GLU A 626 8.60 3.52 5.46
N SER A 627 7.57 3.88 6.22
CA SER A 627 6.87 3.02 7.15
C SER A 627 5.37 3.06 6.86
N GLY A 628 4.65 1.98 7.17
CA GLY A 628 3.18 1.91 7.06
C GLY A 628 2.67 0.84 6.10
N LEU A 629 3.37 0.58 4.99
CA LEU A 629 2.97 -0.44 3.99
C LEU A 629 3.78 -1.74 4.07
N GLY A 630 4.63 -1.93 5.08
CA GLY A 630 5.39 -3.15 5.25
C GLY A 630 6.27 -3.46 4.03
N ALA A 631 5.95 -4.55 3.31
CA ALA A 631 6.73 -5.03 2.17
C ALA A 631 6.69 -4.09 0.94
N LEU A 632 5.66 -3.26 0.82
CA LEU A 632 5.54 -2.25 -0.23
C LEU A 632 5.86 -0.82 0.26
N SER A 633 6.56 -0.69 1.39
CA SER A 633 7.17 0.60 1.76
C SER A 633 8.36 0.88 0.83
N LEU A 634 8.53 2.12 0.39
CA LEU A 634 9.64 2.52 -0.47
C LEU A 634 10.93 2.77 0.34
N ASN A 635 12.06 2.35 -0.20
CA ASN A 635 13.36 2.90 0.19
C ASN A 635 13.81 3.92 -0.85
N VAL A 636 14.06 5.12 -0.37
CA VAL A 636 14.49 6.27 -1.17
C VAL A 636 15.97 6.50 -0.87
N PRO A 637 16.86 6.42 -1.86
CA PRO A 637 18.28 6.73 -1.67
C PRO A 637 18.49 8.23 -1.44
N THR A 638 19.68 8.60 -0.98
CA THR A 638 20.07 10.01 -0.88
C THR A 638 20.10 10.63 -2.27
N GLN A 639 19.47 11.79 -2.41
CA GLN A 639 19.43 12.54 -3.67
C GLN A 639 20.32 13.79 -3.55
N ASN A 640 21.15 14.02 -4.56
CA ASN A 640 21.96 15.23 -4.67
C ASN A 640 21.68 15.88 -6.02
N THR A 641 21.25 17.13 -5.99
CA THR A 641 20.79 17.86 -7.18
C THR A 641 21.46 19.22 -7.20
N THR A 642 21.91 19.66 -8.37
CA THR A 642 22.40 21.03 -8.56
C THR A 642 21.56 21.70 -9.62
N MET A 643 20.93 22.82 -9.29
CA MET A 643 20.14 23.60 -10.22
C MET A 643 20.84 24.92 -10.51
N VAL A 644 20.90 25.29 -11.79
CA VAL A 644 21.49 26.56 -12.24
C VAL A 644 20.49 27.30 -13.09
N ALA A 645 20.18 28.54 -12.73
CA ALA A 645 19.22 29.39 -13.43
C ALA A 645 19.84 30.72 -13.83
N ALA A 646 19.63 31.12 -15.08
CA ALA A 646 19.88 32.47 -15.55
C ALA A 646 18.56 33.24 -15.64
N ARG A 647 18.56 34.52 -15.24
CA ARG A 647 17.39 35.40 -15.37
C ARG A 647 17.78 36.68 -16.07
N PHE A 648 16.94 37.14 -16.98
CA PHE A 648 17.00 38.48 -17.53
C PHE A 648 15.67 39.17 -17.28
N GLN A 649 15.71 40.33 -16.62
CA GLN A 649 14.54 41.10 -16.26
C GLN A 649 14.76 42.56 -16.63
N THR A 650 13.68 43.28 -16.91
CA THR A 650 13.71 44.74 -17.10
C THR A 650 12.66 45.34 -16.19
N ARG A 651 13.10 46.19 -15.26
CA ARG A 651 12.27 46.88 -14.28
C ARG A 651 12.08 48.33 -14.70
N TYR A 652 10.87 48.84 -14.60
CA TYR A 652 10.52 50.23 -14.74
C TYR A 652 10.08 50.77 -13.38
N ASP A 653 10.59 51.93 -12.99
CA ASP A 653 10.30 52.59 -11.73
C ASP A 653 9.70 53.99 -11.99
N TYR A 654 8.68 54.35 -11.21
CA TYR A 654 8.08 55.69 -11.15
C TYR A 654 8.06 56.21 -9.72
N ASN A 655 8.77 57.30 -9.49
CA ASN A 655 8.93 57.95 -8.19
C ASN A 655 8.06 59.20 -8.11
N TRP A 656 7.29 59.35 -7.04
CA TRP A 656 6.49 60.56 -6.79
C TRP A 656 6.39 60.86 -5.30
N ARG A 657 6.07 62.10 -4.95
CA ARG A 657 5.80 62.50 -3.57
C ARG A 657 4.30 62.68 -3.36
N ALA A 658 3.75 62.01 -2.35
CA ALA A 658 2.35 62.14 -1.96
C ALA A 658 2.20 61.94 -0.44
N TRP A 659 1.32 62.72 0.18
CA TRP A 659 1.04 62.66 1.63
C TRP A 659 2.28 62.80 2.52
N GLY A 660 3.23 63.65 2.11
CA GLY A 660 4.46 63.88 2.86
C GLY A 660 5.55 62.82 2.69
N ALA A 661 5.23 61.67 2.08
CA ALA A 661 6.14 60.56 1.85
C ALA A 661 6.56 60.45 0.37
N ASP A 662 7.76 59.89 0.15
CA ASP A 662 8.25 59.54 -1.19
C ASP A 662 7.85 58.10 -1.52
N TRP A 663 7.26 57.92 -2.69
CA TRP A 663 6.71 56.66 -3.18
C TRP A 663 7.41 56.22 -4.45
N THR A 664 7.58 54.91 -4.61
CA THR A 664 8.11 54.27 -5.82
C THR A 664 7.20 53.13 -6.24
N ALA A 665 6.68 53.19 -7.46
CA ALA A 665 5.97 52.07 -8.08
C ALA A 665 6.90 51.40 -9.08
N SER A 666 7.06 50.09 -8.95
CA SER A 666 7.94 49.28 -9.80
C SER A 666 7.13 48.25 -10.56
N ALA A 667 7.44 48.05 -11.84
CA ALA A 667 6.91 46.96 -12.65
C ALA A 667 8.04 46.33 -13.45
N ALA A 668 8.13 45.01 -13.49
CA ALA A 668 9.12 44.31 -14.28
C ALA A 668 8.54 43.12 -15.03
N ILE A 669 9.14 42.87 -16.18
CA ILE A 669 8.94 41.66 -16.97
C ILE A 669 10.30 41.00 -17.21
N GLY A 670 10.29 39.69 -17.41
CA GLY A 670 11.52 39.00 -17.74
C GLY A 670 11.33 37.54 -18.10
N LEU A 671 12.46 36.87 -18.22
CA LEU A 671 12.56 35.46 -18.55
C LEU A 671 13.60 34.80 -17.65
N ARG A 672 13.30 33.56 -17.26
CA ARG A 672 14.20 32.65 -16.55
C ARG A 672 14.46 31.45 -17.43
N GLU A 673 15.72 31.07 -17.53
CA GLU A 673 16.12 29.81 -18.13
C GLU A 673 16.91 28.97 -17.14
N MET A 674 16.59 27.68 -17.07
CA MET A 674 17.35 26.71 -16.27
C MET A 674 18.51 26.19 -17.11
N LEU A 675 19.72 26.69 -16.86
CA LEU A 675 20.95 26.24 -17.54
C LEU A 675 21.33 24.81 -17.13
N ASN A 676 20.98 24.43 -15.91
CA ASN A 676 21.07 23.06 -15.43
C ASN A 676 19.83 22.77 -14.58
N GLN A 677 18.99 21.86 -15.04
CA GLN A 677 17.93 21.26 -14.26
C GLN A 677 17.99 19.76 -14.56
N PRO A 678 18.54 18.96 -13.63
CA PRO A 678 18.53 17.52 -13.77
C PRO A 678 17.10 17.01 -13.98
N ASP A 679 16.97 15.94 -14.75
CA ASP A 679 15.69 15.24 -14.88
C ASP A 679 15.14 14.93 -13.49
N ALA A 680 13.85 15.17 -13.29
CA ALA A 680 13.17 14.85 -12.04
C ALA A 680 13.00 13.33 -11.93
N ASN A 681 14.07 12.58 -11.70
CA ASN A 681 14.06 11.13 -11.65
C ASN A 681 14.45 10.65 -10.25
N ALA A 682 13.68 9.73 -9.68
CA ALA A 682 14.03 9.03 -8.45
C ALA A 682 14.17 7.53 -8.73
N SER A 683 15.31 6.95 -8.37
CA SER A 683 15.49 5.49 -8.39
C SER A 683 15.13 4.93 -7.02
N LEU A 684 14.12 4.07 -6.97
CA LEU A 684 13.46 3.59 -5.77
C LEU A 684 13.44 2.06 -5.74
N ASN A 685 13.18 1.48 -4.57
CA ASN A 685 12.80 0.07 -4.46
C ASN A 685 11.81 -0.16 -3.32
N TYR A 686 11.13 -1.30 -3.32
CA TYR A 686 10.26 -1.71 -2.22
C TYR A 686 11.04 -2.53 -1.19
N SER A 687 10.85 -2.26 0.10
CA SER A 687 11.57 -2.93 1.20
C SER A 687 11.37 -4.45 1.22
N GLY A 688 10.24 -4.95 0.72
CA GLY A 688 9.94 -6.38 0.62
C GLY A 688 10.34 -7.03 -0.70
N ILE A 689 10.80 -6.27 -1.70
CA ILE A 689 11.18 -6.78 -3.03
C ILE A 689 12.68 -6.55 -3.21
N ALA A 690 13.47 -7.55 -2.82
CA ALA A 690 14.93 -7.43 -2.78
C ALA A 690 15.54 -7.30 -4.18
N GLY A 691 16.50 -6.37 -4.32
CA GLY A 691 17.38 -6.26 -5.49
C GLY A 691 16.75 -5.69 -6.76
N GLN A 692 15.49 -5.24 -6.71
CA GLN A 692 14.78 -4.66 -7.85
C GLN A 692 14.56 -3.17 -7.63
N ASN A 693 15.35 -2.36 -8.33
CA ASN A 693 15.13 -0.93 -8.39
C ASN A 693 14.27 -0.58 -9.61
N PHE A 694 13.46 0.46 -9.48
CA PHE A 694 12.72 1.07 -10.58
C PHE A 694 12.92 2.58 -10.56
N THR A 695 12.66 3.24 -11.68
CA THR A 695 12.82 4.69 -11.80
C THR A 695 11.47 5.35 -12.01
N VAL A 696 11.19 6.38 -11.22
CA VAL A 696 9.98 7.19 -11.36
C VAL A 696 10.36 8.59 -11.76
N GLN A 697 9.62 9.14 -12.71
CA GLN A 697 9.82 10.47 -13.24
C GLN A 697 8.77 11.41 -12.65
N GLY A 698 9.20 12.55 -12.13
CA GLY A 698 8.37 13.68 -11.73
C GLY A 698 8.22 14.71 -12.86
N VAL A 699 7.76 15.90 -12.50
CA VAL A 699 7.57 17.00 -13.43
C VAL A 699 8.68 18.04 -13.28
N VAL A 700 9.23 18.48 -14.41
CA VAL A 700 10.14 19.63 -14.46
C VAL A 700 9.35 20.94 -14.46
N ASN A 701 9.78 21.89 -13.64
CA ASN A 701 9.14 23.20 -13.47
C ASN A 701 9.55 24.25 -14.54
N ASN A 702 10.29 23.84 -15.57
CA ASN A 702 10.68 24.69 -16.69
C ASN A 702 10.22 24.06 -18.01
N SER A 703 9.78 24.91 -18.94
CA SER A 703 9.48 24.46 -20.30
C SER A 703 10.74 24.44 -21.16
N SER A 704 10.68 23.84 -22.35
CA SER A 704 11.77 23.88 -23.34
C SER A 704 12.11 25.30 -23.85
N ILE A 705 11.33 26.32 -23.47
CA ILE A 705 11.46 27.72 -23.90
C ILE A 705 11.70 28.64 -22.66
N GLY A 706 11.91 28.08 -21.46
CA GLY A 706 12.08 28.84 -20.23
C GLY A 706 10.76 29.17 -19.51
N ALA A 707 10.83 30.11 -18.56
CA ALA A 707 9.69 30.64 -17.82
C ALA A 707 9.64 32.17 -17.91
N GLY A 708 8.45 32.74 -18.13
CA GLY A 708 8.18 34.17 -18.05
C GLY A 708 8.05 34.63 -16.60
N LEU A 709 8.56 35.83 -16.34
CA LEU A 709 8.55 36.48 -15.03
C LEU A 709 7.75 37.78 -15.10
N VAL A 710 6.90 38.03 -14.10
CA VAL A 710 6.15 39.28 -13.94
C VAL A 710 6.27 39.73 -12.50
N ASN A 711 6.72 40.97 -12.27
CA ASN A 711 6.88 41.52 -10.94
C ASN A 711 6.22 42.90 -10.85
N VAL A 712 5.62 43.19 -9.70
CA VAL A 712 5.07 44.51 -9.38
C VAL A 712 5.40 44.81 -7.92
N GLY A 713 5.79 46.05 -7.61
CA GLY A 713 6.03 46.46 -6.24
C GLY A 713 5.72 47.91 -5.97
N LEU A 714 5.59 48.20 -4.69
CA LEU A 714 5.34 49.53 -4.16
C LEU A 714 6.24 49.73 -2.93
N THR A 715 7.01 50.81 -2.94
CA THR A 715 7.88 51.21 -1.83
C THR A 715 7.49 52.60 -1.36
N THR A 716 7.51 52.82 -0.05
CA THR A 716 7.28 54.13 0.57
C THR A 716 8.29 54.42 1.68
N HIS A 717 8.74 55.67 1.72
CA HIS A 717 9.59 56.22 2.77
C HIS A 717 8.70 56.98 3.76
N LEU A 718 8.30 56.31 4.84
CA LEU A 718 7.39 56.90 5.82
C LEU A 718 8.05 58.06 6.58
N ASN A 719 9.33 57.91 6.88
CA ASN A 719 10.21 58.94 7.41
C ASN A 719 11.68 58.61 7.05
N ASP A 720 12.63 59.38 7.57
CA ASP A 720 14.05 59.18 7.28
C ASP A 720 14.60 57.83 7.77
N ALA A 721 13.94 57.24 8.79
CA ALA A 721 14.37 56.03 9.47
C ALA A 721 13.63 54.75 9.01
N LEU A 722 12.43 54.82 8.43
CA LEU A 722 11.57 53.66 8.14
C LEU A 722 11.09 53.62 6.69
N ASN A 723 11.42 52.52 6.00
CA ASN A 723 10.85 52.17 4.71
C ASN A 723 9.91 50.98 4.82
N VAL A 724 8.81 51.02 4.06
CA VAL A 724 7.88 49.91 3.87
C VAL A 724 7.84 49.52 2.40
N GLU A 725 7.92 48.23 2.12
CA GLU A 725 7.95 47.72 0.75
C GLU A 725 7.02 46.52 0.60
N VAL A 726 6.19 46.50 -0.44
CA VAL A 726 5.32 45.37 -0.77
C VAL A 726 5.58 44.96 -2.21
N GLY A 727 5.49 43.65 -2.49
CA GLY A 727 5.78 43.13 -3.82
C GLY A 727 5.03 41.87 -4.17
N TYR A 728 4.72 41.74 -5.47
CA TYR A 728 4.17 40.57 -6.12
C TYR A 728 5.17 40.05 -7.16
N ARG A 729 5.31 38.72 -7.26
CA ARG A 729 6.13 38.04 -8.26
C ARG A 729 5.39 36.85 -8.83
N GLY A 730 5.35 36.72 -10.14
CA GLY A 730 4.76 35.60 -10.86
C GLY A 730 5.81 34.91 -11.72
N THR A 731 5.82 33.58 -11.71
CA THR A 731 6.61 32.73 -12.61
C THR A 731 5.65 31.83 -13.39
N TYR A 732 5.72 31.94 -14.72
CA TYR A 732 4.78 31.28 -15.63
C TYR A 732 5.50 30.55 -16.76
N SER A 733 5.12 29.32 -17.02
CA SER A 733 5.55 28.55 -18.20
C SER A 733 4.36 27.76 -18.76
N GLY A 734 4.58 26.92 -19.78
CA GLY A 734 3.51 26.09 -20.34
C GLY A 734 2.82 25.18 -19.32
N ASN A 735 3.54 24.75 -18.27
CA ASN A 735 3.02 23.86 -17.22
C ASN A 735 3.14 24.44 -15.80
N THR A 736 3.77 25.60 -15.60
CA THR A 736 4.04 26.17 -14.27
C THR A 736 3.29 27.47 -14.08
N ALA A 737 2.63 27.62 -12.93
CA ALA A 737 2.03 28.88 -12.51
C ALA A 737 2.25 29.05 -11.00
N ILE A 738 3.19 29.92 -10.63
CA ILE A 738 3.55 30.20 -9.24
C ILE A 738 3.45 31.70 -9.01
N SER A 739 2.75 32.09 -7.95
CA SER A 739 2.57 33.46 -7.49
C SER A 739 3.16 33.62 -6.09
N ALA A 740 3.91 34.70 -5.88
CA ALA A 740 4.56 35.00 -4.62
C ALA A 740 4.29 36.45 -4.18
N PHE A 741 4.22 36.64 -2.87
CA PHE A 741 4.04 37.93 -2.21
C PHE A 741 5.18 38.16 -1.21
N GLN A 742 5.62 39.41 -1.10
CA GLN A 742 6.61 39.84 -0.13
C GLN A 742 6.18 41.15 0.55
N GLY A 743 6.53 41.30 1.83
CA GLY A 743 6.44 42.55 2.57
C GLY A 743 7.72 42.78 3.35
N ASN A 744 8.32 43.96 3.26
CA ASN A 744 9.58 44.33 3.90
C ASN A 744 9.39 45.57 4.79
N LEU A 745 10.06 45.56 5.93
CA LEU A 745 10.25 46.70 6.82
C LEU A 745 11.75 46.93 6.99
N VAL A 746 12.19 48.18 6.82
CA VAL A 746 13.61 48.55 6.85
C VAL A 746 13.81 49.73 7.78
N TRP A 747 14.69 49.58 8.76
CA TRP A 747 15.06 50.61 9.72
C TRP A 747 16.49 51.11 9.48
N LYS A 748 16.66 52.43 9.49
CA LYS A 748 17.97 53.09 9.36
C LYS A 748 18.38 53.75 10.67
N PHE A 749 19.65 53.56 11.05
CA PHE A 749 20.24 54.17 12.23
C PHE A 749 21.25 55.23 11.83
N ASP A 750 20.83 56.50 11.75
CA ASP A 750 21.75 57.60 11.43
C ASP A 750 22.88 57.72 12.45
N GLN A 751 24.10 57.93 11.95
CA GLN A 751 25.20 58.52 12.72
C GLN A 751 25.30 60.00 12.35
N ASP A 752 24.60 60.86 13.09
CA ASP A 752 25.15 62.16 13.54
C ASP A 752 24.13 62.88 14.44
N THR A 753 24.35 62.77 15.75
CA THR A 753 23.88 63.76 16.74
C THR A 753 25.11 64.33 17.45
N THR A 754 25.83 65.24 16.77
CA THR A 754 26.70 66.20 17.46
C THR A 754 26.27 67.61 17.16
N SER A 755 26.12 68.37 18.24
CA SER A 755 25.54 69.70 18.39
C SER A 755 26.15 70.79 17.51
N SER A 756 25.30 71.74 17.10
CA SER A 756 25.69 73.15 17.06
C SER A 756 24.49 74.06 17.33
N SER A 757 24.65 74.91 18.35
CA SER A 757 23.74 75.94 18.82
C SER A 757 23.99 77.28 18.12
N ALA A 758 22.92 77.98 17.73
CA ALA A 758 22.78 79.45 17.57
C ALA A 758 21.30 79.69 17.20
N ASP A 759 20.54 80.67 17.70
CA ASP A 759 20.77 81.85 18.51
C ASP A 759 19.40 82.36 19.03
N ALA A 760 19.46 83.23 20.04
CA ALA A 760 18.37 83.73 20.88
C ALA A 760 17.37 84.74 20.23
N ASN A 761 16.12 84.76 20.74
CA ASN A 761 15.46 85.97 21.30
C ASN A 761 14.08 85.70 21.96
N SER A 762 13.92 86.24 23.17
CA SER A 762 12.72 86.31 24.06
C SER A 762 11.65 87.33 23.53
N PRO A 763 10.40 87.49 24.08
CA PRO A 763 10.04 87.39 25.50
C PRO A 763 8.68 86.77 25.92
N SER A 764 8.74 86.27 27.16
CA SER A 764 7.74 86.06 28.23
C SER A 764 6.29 86.54 28.10
N GLY A 765 5.38 85.65 28.53
CA GLY A 765 4.10 85.97 29.17
C GLY A 765 3.64 84.78 30.03
N GLU A 766 3.81 84.88 31.35
CA GLU A 766 3.29 83.91 32.34
C GLU A 766 1.77 84.09 32.55
N GLU A 767 1.03 82.98 32.54
CA GLU A 767 -0.17 82.83 33.37
C GLU A 767 -0.30 81.36 33.82
N LYS A 768 -0.29 81.13 35.14
CA LYS A 768 -0.41 79.81 35.80
C LYS A 768 -1.87 79.52 36.16
N ALA A 769 -2.39 78.35 35.76
CA ALA A 769 -3.43 77.57 36.47
C ALA A 769 -3.52 76.13 35.90
N PRO A 770 -4.26 75.21 36.56
CA PRO A 770 -3.80 74.13 37.43
C PRO A 770 -3.43 72.81 36.71
N THR A 771 -2.74 71.94 37.44
CA THR A 771 -2.20 70.61 37.05
C THR A 771 -3.24 69.70 36.37
N ALA A 772 -3.18 69.64 35.04
CA ALA A 772 -3.66 68.53 34.22
C ALA A 772 -2.43 67.80 33.66
N LYS A 773 -2.48 66.46 33.57
CA LYS A 773 -1.41 65.63 33.00
C LYS A 773 -1.02 66.16 31.62
N LYS A 774 0.22 66.65 31.51
CA LYS A 774 0.88 67.02 30.25
C LYS A 774 1.03 65.75 29.40
N PRO A 775 0.48 65.68 28.18
CA PRO A 775 1.09 64.90 27.11
C PRO A 775 2.40 65.62 26.72
N ALA A 776 3.43 64.88 26.33
CA ALA A 776 4.72 65.44 25.93
C ALA A 776 4.53 66.58 24.92
N GLU A 777 4.68 67.80 25.39
CA GLU A 777 4.72 69.02 24.60
C GLU A 777 6.20 69.32 24.38
N ASN A 778 6.60 69.39 23.10
CA ASN A 778 7.91 69.79 22.59
C ASN A 778 8.83 70.42 23.65
N ASP A 779 9.80 69.67 24.15
CA ASP A 779 10.95 70.25 24.83
C ASP A 779 12.24 69.84 24.13
N ASN A 780 13.07 70.84 23.91
CA ASN A 780 14.33 70.71 23.19
C ASN A 780 15.29 69.88 24.06
N GLY A 781 16.04 68.98 23.43
CA GLY A 781 16.82 67.95 24.11
C GLY A 781 17.69 68.47 25.27
N GLU A 782 17.43 67.93 26.47
CA GLU A 782 18.36 67.61 27.55
C GLU A 782 17.53 67.22 28.78
N ASP A 783 16.99 66.00 28.79
CA ASP A 783 16.76 65.17 29.99
C ASP A 783 16.14 63.85 29.53
N LYS A 784 16.84 62.73 29.71
CA LYS A 784 16.25 61.41 29.51
C LYS A 784 15.21 61.25 30.61
N GLU A 785 13.92 61.42 30.29
CA GLU A 785 12.85 61.16 31.26
C GLU A 785 13.06 59.77 31.86
N LYS A 786 13.16 59.74 33.20
CA LYS A 786 13.32 58.51 33.96
C LYS A 786 12.13 57.61 33.62
N LEU A 787 12.40 56.38 33.19
CA LEU A 787 11.39 55.38 32.88
C LEU A 787 10.41 55.23 34.06
N ASP A 788 9.12 55.47 33.81
CA ASP A 788 8.02 55.37 34.78
C ASP A 788 7.02 54.32 34.31
N ILE A 789 6.74 53.33 35.16
CA ILE A 789 5.79 52.24 34.94
C ILE A 789 4.40 52.70 34.50
N ARG A 790 4.03 53.97 34.72
CA ARG A 790 2.78 54.60 34.27
C ARG A 790 2.70 54.85 32.76
N THR A 791 3.83 54.95 32.05
CA THR A 791 3.87 55.31 30.62
C THR A 791 4.90 54.45 29.90
N PRO A 792 4.50 53.51 29.03
CA PRO A 792 3.17 53.29 28.45
C PRO A 792 2.24 52.37 29.27
N GLY A 793 2.40 52.26 30.59
CA GLY A 793 1.56 51.40 31.41
C GLY A 793 1.86 49.90 31.22
N SER A 794 1.12 49.05 31.94
CA SER A 794 1.24 47.59 31.87
C SER A 794 0.35 47.01 30.78
N ASP A 795 0.93 46.26 29.84
CA ASP A 795 0.22 45.59 28.75
C ASP A 795 -0.57 44.36 29.24
N LEU A 796 -0.22 43.75 30.38
CA LEU A 796 -0.95 42.62 30.96
C LEU A 796 -2.12 43.03 31.87
N ALA A 797 -2.32 44.32 32.15
CA ALA A 797 -3.28 44.76 33.16
C ALA A 797 -4.74 44.61 32.68
N ASN A 798 -5.02 45.05 31.47
CA ASN A 798 -6.33 44.96 30.82
C ASN A 798 -6.24 44.02 29.60
N PHE A 799 -7.19 44.11 28.66
CA PHE A 799 -7.16 43.26 27.46
C PHE A 799 -6.41 43.90 26.29
N PRO A 800 -6.69 45.16 25.89
CA PRO A 800 -5.97 45.77 24.79
C PRO A 800 -4.54 46.14 25.20
N ASN A 801 -3.61 46.01 24.26
CA ASN A 801 -2.28 46.59 24.37
C ASN A 801 -2.32 48.07 23.99
N SER A 802 -1.51 48.89 24.67
CA SER A 802 -1.34 50.29 24.29
C SER A 802 -0.62 50.43 22.94
N ALA A 803 -0.90 51.53 22.23
CA ALA A 803 -0.25 52.03 21.03
C ALA A 803 1.19 52.51 21.28
N TYR A 804 1.56 52.76 22.54
CA TYR A 804 2.86 53.30 22.91
C TYR A 804 3.87 52.19 23.23
N THR A 805 5.15 52.48 22.98
CA THR A 805 6.30 51.60 23.18
C THR A 805 7.17 52.07 24.33
N LEU A 806 8.00 51.18 24.88
CA LEU A 806 9.05 51.58 25.82
C LEU A 806 10.09 52.49 25.15
N PRO A 807 10.60 53.51 25.86
CA PRO A 807 11.70 54.33 25.36
C PRO A 807 12.97 53.48 25.18
N ARG A 808 13.91 53.96 24.37
CA ARG A 808 15.15 53.26 24.06
C ARG A 808 15.90 52.83 25.32
N GLY A 809 16.20 51.53 25.40
CA GLY A 809 16.88 50.91 26.53
C GLY A 809 15.98 50.66 27.74
N GLY A 810 14.71 51.04 27.68
CA GLY A 810 13.72 50.73 28.71
C GLY A 810 13.42 49.24 28.78
N PHE A 811 13.19 48.74 30.00
CA PHE A 811 12.96 47.34 30.26
C PHE A 811 11.80 47.17 31.23
N TYR A 812 10.72 46.51 30.82
CA TYR A 812 9.66 46.07 31.73
C TYR A 812 9.65 44.55 31.86
N LEU A 813 9.38 44.10 33.07
CA LEU A 813 8.93 42.75 33.37
C LEU A 813 7.50 42.84 33.89
N GLU A 814 6.58 42.19 33.19
CA GLU A 814 5.21 42.01 33.67
C GLU A 814 4.97 40.53 33.94
N MET A 815 4.27 40.22 35.02
CA MET A 815 4.03 38.85 35.42
C MET A 815 2.67 38.71 36.10
N ALA A 816 1.86 37.78 35.58
CA ALA A 816 0.63 37.32 36.21
C ALA A 816 0.86 35.91 36.77
N PRO A 817 1.27 35.75 38.05
CA PRO A 817 1.40 34.43 38.67
C PRO A 817 0.06 33.73 38.88
N TYR A 818 -1.04 34.48 38.79
CA TYR A 818 -2.38 33.94 38.87
C TYR A 818 -3.17 34.42 37.66
N TYR A 819 -3.49 33.50 36.76
CA TYR A 819 -4.46 33.69 35.71
C TYR A 819 -5.30 32.42 35.61
N TYR A 820 -6.61 32.57 35.76
CA TYR A 820 -7.56 31.46 35.76
C TYR A 820 -8.71 31.74 34.79
N ILE A 821 -9.00 30.74 33.96
CA ILE A 821 -10.11 30.74 33.00
C ILE A 821 -11.05 29.59 33.37
N GLY A 822 -12.31 29.92 33.62
CA GLY A 822 -13.38 28.96 33.86
C GLY A 822 -13.75 28.15 32.61
N ASN A 823 -14.49 27.07 32.78
CA ASN A 823 -14.93 26.25 31.66
C ASN A 823 -15.93 26.99 30.75
N SER A 824 -15.97 26.60 29.48
CA SER A 824 -16.99 26.98 28.48
C SER A 824 -17.54 25.75 27.77
N SER A 825 -18.49 25.94 26.84
CA SER A 825 -18.95 24.84 25.97
C SER A 825 -17.86 24.29 25.03
N LEU A 826 -16.76 25.04 24.83
CA LEU A 826 -15.65 24.66 23.97
C LEU A 826 -14.41 24.22 24.75
N ASN A 827 -14.20 24.78 25.95
CA ASN A 827 -12.93 24.70 26.66
C ASN A 827 -13.07 24.26 28.11
N PRO A 828 -12.20 23.34 28.60
CA PRO A 828 -12.09 23.07 30.02
C PRO A 828 -11.43 24.27 30.75
N SER A 829 -11.57 24.31 32.07
CA SER A 829 -10.91 25.34 32.87
C SER A 829 -9.39 25.26 32.78
N LEU A 830 -8.73 26.41 32.70
CA LEU A 830 -7.28 26.57 32.56
C LEU A 830 -6.75 27.46 33.70
N TYR A 831 -5.68 27.03 34.34
CA TYR A 831 -4.82 27.89 35.15
C TYR A 831 -3.49 28.05 34.45
N GLU A 832 -2.91 29.23 34.53
CA GLU A 832 -1.65 29.57 33.88
C GLU A 832 -0.89 30.66 34.64
N THR A 833 0.40 30.74 34.39
CA THR A 833 1.25 31.87 34.81
C THR A 833 1.75 32.60 33.59
N GLN A 834 1.65 33.92 33.54
CA GLN A 834 2.11 34.69 32.38
C GLN A 834 3.34 35.51 32.73
N VAL A 835 4.31 35.59 31.82
CA VAL A 835 5.46 36.48 31.91
C VAL A 835 5.60 37.22 30.59
N LEU A 836 5.66 38.55 30.64
CA LEU A 836 5.93 39.41 29.50
C LEU A 836 7.19 40.22 29.77
N LEU A 837 8.21 40.01 28.96
CA LEU A 837 9.39 40.85 28.93
C LEU A 837 9.24 41.86 27.80
N ARG A 838 9.55 43.11 28.09
CA ARG A 838 9.42 44.23 27.16
C ARG A 838 10.73 44.98 27.13
N TYR A 839 11.24 45.25 25.95
CA TYR A 839 12.49 45.97 25.77
C TYR A 839 12.35 47.02 24.67
N GLY A 840 12.50 48.29 25.04
CA GLY A 840 12.52 49.40 24.10
C GLY A 840 13.80 49.37 23.27
N LEU A 841 13.70 48.90 22.03
CA LEU A 841 14.85 48.86 21.13
C LEU A 841 15.24 50.27 20.69
N ILE A 842 14.23 51.07 20.35
CA ILE A 842 14.24 52.52 20.13
C ILE A 842 12.89 53.08 20.61
N ASP A 843 12.74 54.40 20.69
CA ASP A 843 11.55 55.02 21.31
C ASP A 843 10.22 54.58 20.71
N ASN A 844 10.21 54.21 19.42
CA ASN A 844 9.01 53.77 18.69
C ASN A 844 8.95 52.25 18.43
N ILE A 845 9.89 51.45 18.93
CA ILE A 845 9.91 50.00 18.69
C ILE A 845 10.27 49.25 19.96
N GLU A 846 9.39 48.35 20.34
CA GLU A 846 9.54 47.50 21.51
C GLU A 846 9.58 46.03 21.07
N LEU A 847 10.62 45.32 21.53
CA LEU A 847 10.69 43.88 21.43
C LEU A 847 10.05 43.25 22.66
N ARG A 848 9.18 42.28 22.44
CA ARG A 848 8.43 41.61 23.48
C ARG A 848 8.63 40.10 23.42
N LEU A 849 8.80 39.51 24.60
CA LEU A 849 8.88 38.06 24.79
C LEU A 849 7.82 37.66 25.80
N PHE A 850 6.77 36.98 25.33
CA PHE A 850 5.71 36.49 26.18
C PHE A 850 5.85 34.97 26.38
N TYR A 851 5.83 34.54 27.64
CA TYR A 851 5.92 33.15 28.02
C TYR A 851 4.68 32.71 28.79
N TYR A 852 4.11 31.59 28.34
CA TYR A 852 2.90 31.02 28.90
C TYR A 852 3.11 30.32 30.24
N GLY A 853 4.37 30.21 30.69
CA GLY A 853 4.72 29.77 32.03
C GLY A 853 4.26 28.35 32.34
N PHE A 854 3.89 28.11 33.59
CA PHE A 854 3.25 26.87 34.01
C PHE A 854 1.76 26.92 33.71
N GLU A 855 1.22 25.85 33.13
CA GLU A 855 -0.20 25.68 32.85
C GLU A 855 -0.74 24.39 33.47
N SER A 856 -1.97 24.44 33.94
CA SER A 856 -2.74 23.31 34.46
C SER A 856 -4.16 23.38 33.95
N GLN A 857 -4.56 22.37 33.19
CA GLN A 857 -5.87 22.28 32.57
C GLN A 857 -6.66 21.08 33.10
N ALA A 858 -7.95 21.31 33.41
CA ALA A 858 -8.84 20.26 33.85
C ALA A 858 -9.17 19.26 32.72
N GLY A 859 -9.22 17.96 33.06
CA GLY A 859 -9.70 16.94 32.13
C GLY A 859 -11.21 17.05 31.90
N SER A 860 -11.65 16.86 30.66
CA SER A 860 -13.07 16.66 30.33
C SER A 860 -13.55 15.30 30.86
N SER A 861 -14.86 15.17 31.14
CA SER A 861 -15.58 14.02 31.71
C SER A 861 -14.92 12.64 31.54
N GLY A 862 -14.01 12.26 32.44
CA GLY A 862 -13.34 10.95 32.48
C GLY A 862 -11.86 10.91 32.08
N ASN A 863 -11.22 12.04 31.75
CA ASN A 863 -9.80 12.14 31.38
C ASN A 863 -8.92 12.75 32.50
N SER A 864 -7.62 12.43 32.46
CA SER A 864 -6.61 13.01 33.35
C SER A 864 -6.32 14.49 33.00
N PRO A 865 -6.11 15.37 33.98
CA PRO A 865 -5.70 16.76 33.76
C PRO A 865 -4.32 16.84 33.08
N ALA A 866 -4.12 17.86 32.24
CA ALA A 866 -2.84 18.16 31.60
C ALA A 866 -2.12 19.27 32.38
N MET A 867 -0.84 19.06 32.70
CA MET A 867 -0.02 20.03 33.44
C MET A 867 1.37 20.09 32.80
N GLY A 868 1.96 21.28 32.75
CA GLY A 868 3.28 21.46 32.17
C GLY A 868 3.60 22.93 31.90
N SER A 869 4.59 23.15 31.05
CA SER A 869 4.93 24.47 30.53
C SER A 869 4.12 24.80 29.27
N GLY A 870 3.71 26.06 29.13
CA GLY A 870 3.08 26.58 27.92
C GLY A 870 4.10 27.09 26.87
N PRO A 871 3.62 27.53 25.70
CA PRO A 871 4.47 28.00 24.59
C PRO A 871 5.20 29.32 24.85
N LEU A 872 6.06 29.71 23.92
CA LEU A 872 6.78 30.99 23.89
C LEU A 872 6.33 31.83 22.68
N VAL A 873 6.19 33.14 22.86
CA VAL A 873 5.79 34.09 21.81
C VAL A 873 6.85 35.16 21.65
N PHE A 874 7.24 35.38 20.39
CA PHE A 874 8.03 36.54 20.01
C PHE A 874 7.09 37.59 19.44
N ASP A 875 7.27 38.82 19.89
CA ASP A 875 6.34 39.90 19.62
C ASP A 875 7.12 41.20 19.40
N THR A 876 6.66 42.00 18.45
CA THR A 876 7.22 43.31 18.15
C THR A 876 6.08 44.32 18.10
N LYS A 877 6.20 45.38 18.91
CA LYS A 877 5.31 46.54 18.90
C LYS A 877 6.03 47.72 18.27
N ILE A 878 5.32 48.43 17.40
CA ILE A 878 5.79 49.61 16.69
C ILE A 878 4.79 50.73 16.95
N HIS A 879 5.24 51.80 17.59
CA HIS A 879 4.46 53.04 17.67
C HIS A 879 4.55 53.79 16.34
N LEU A 880 3.42 54.16 15.75
CA LEU A 880 3.33 54.80 14.44
C LEU A 880 3.11 56.32 14.54
N TRP A 881 2.17 56.75 15.39
CA TRP A 881 1.94 58.18 15.66
C TRP A 881 1.19 58.42 16.98
N ASP A 882 1.40 59.60 17.54
CA ASP A 882 0.70 60.12 18.71
C ASP A 882 -0.74 60.55 18.41
N GLU A 883 -1.58 60.62 19.44
CA GLU A 883 -2.95 61.12 19.34
C GLU A 883 -3.01 62.57 18.85
N TRP A 884 -3.83 62.84 17.82
CA TRP A 884 -4.12 64.20 17.37
C TRP A 884 -5.44 64.67 17.99
N LYS A 885 -5.34 65.23 19.21
CA LYS A 885 -6.50 65.61 20.04
C LYS A 885 -7.47 66.57 19.35
N ASP A 886 -6.95 67.54 18.60
CA ASP A 886 -7.76 68.54 17.89
C ASP A 886 -8.64 67.92 16.79
N TYR A 887 -8.23 66.76 16.26
CA TYR A 887 -8.90 66.08 15.15
C TYR A 887 -9.58 64.77 15.58
N LEU A 888 -9.55 64.43 16.87
CA LEU A 888 -10.07 63.17 17.42
C LEU A 888 -9.47 61.92 16.73
N ILE A 889 -8.23 62.02 16.26
CA ILE A 889 -7.50 60.87 15.67
C ILE A 889 -6.71 60.20 16.79
N PRO A 890 -6.94 58.90 17.06
CA PRO A 890 -6.24 58.18 18.12
C PRO A 890 -4.75 58.04 17.81
N ALA A 891 -3.94 57.82 18.84
CA ALA A 891 -2.60 57.28 18.65
C ALA A 891 -2.69 55.91 17.98
N LEU A 892 -1.69 55.55 17.19
CA LEU A 892 -1.65 54.25 16.52
C LEU A 892 -0.33 53.54 16.82
N GLY A 893 -0.44 52.28 17.20
CA GLY A 893 0.62 51.29 17.16
C GLY A 893 0.27 50.12 16.25
N PHE A 894 1.28 49.38 15.82
CA PHE A 894 1.16 48.11 15.13
C PHE A 894 1.92 47.05 15.91
N GLU A 895 1.35 45.87 15.99
CA GLU A 895 1.91 44.74 16.72
C GLU A 895 1.87 43.49 15.85
N ALA A 896 2.98 42.75 15.85
CA ALA A 896 3.11 41.48 15.16
C ALA A 896 3.77 40.47 16.07
N GLN A 897 3.14 39.32 16.23
CA GLN A 897 3.57 38.28 17.13
C GLN A 897 3.52 36.90 16.49
N ILE A 898 4.36 36.00 16.99
CA ILE A 898 4.46 34.61 16.56
C ILE A 898 4.51 33.72 17.79
N LEU A 899 3.44 32.96 18.02
CA LEU A 899 3.43 31.87 18.99
C LEU A 899 4.20 30.68 18.43
N THR A 900 5.06 30.08 19.25
CA THR A 900 5.89 28.93 18.87
C THR A 900 5.59 27.71 19.74
N PRO A 901 5.81 26.48 19.25
CA PRO A 901 5.72 25.28 20.10
C PRO A 901 6.86 25.19 21.14
N TRP A 902 7.77 26.16 21.17
CA TRP A 902 8.98 26.09 21.99
C TRP A 902 8.65 26.22 23.48
N LEU A 903 9.41 25.48 24.29
CA LEU A 903 9.24 25.36 25.75
C LEU A 903 7.91 24.73 26.19
N ALA A 904 6.94 24.53 25.31
CA ALA A 904 5.68 23.89 25.63
C ALA A 904 5.83 22.40 25.90
N SER A 905 5.15 21.91 26.93
CA SER A 905 5.00 20.47 27.16
C SER A 905 4.15 19.84 26.05
N PRO A 906 4.37 18.56 25.67
CA PRO A 906 3.68 17.96 24.51
C PRO A 906 2.15 18.03 24.56
N ALA A 907 1.55 17.97 25.76
CA ALA A 907 0.11 18.07 25.96
C ALA A 907 -0.44 19.52 25.86
N LEU A 908 0.45 20.51 25.87
CA LEU A 908 0.15 21.95 25.88
C LEU A 908 0.77 22.67 24.66
N SER A 909 1.33 21.91 23.71
CA SER A 909 1.99 22.45 22.53
C SER A 909 0.98 22.83 21.46
N SER A 910 1.21 23.96 20.80
CA SER A 910 0.42 24.46 19.68
C SER A 910 1.30 24.63 18.44
N PRO A 911 0.77 24.44 17.22
CA PRO A 911 1.49 24.83 16.00
C PRO A 911 1.93 26.29 16.05
N THR A 912 2.92 26.64 15.22
CA THR A 912 3.32 28.05 15.07
C THR A 912 2.17 28.89 14.53
N GLN A 913 1.80 29.94 15.25
CA GLN A 913 0.65 30.79 14.93
C GLN A 913 1.08 32.26 14.87
N PRO A 914 1.12 32.86 13.66
CA PRO A 914 1.31 34.30 13.52
C PRO A 914 0.01 35.06 13.81
N THR A 915 0.15 36.24 14.41
CA THR A 915 -0.94 37.15 14.72
C THR A 915 -0.45 38.58 14.56
N PHE A 916 -1.33 39.50 14.17
CA PHE A 916 -1.02 40.92 14.13
C PHE A 916 -2.21 41.75 14.62
N SER A 917 -1.94 42.97 15.07
CA SER A 917 -2.93 43.93 15.51
C SER A 917 -2.52 45.38 15.26
N PHE A 918 -3.51 46.23 15.14
CA PHE A 918 -3.39 47.68 15.24
C PHE A 918 -3.93 48.10 16.59
N ASN A 919 -3.14 48.88 17.31
CA ASN A 919 -3.38 49.27 18.69
C ASN A 919 -3.68 50.77 18.74
N PHE A 920 -4.75 51.17 19.40
CA PHE A 920 -5.23 52.54 19.42
C PHE A 920 -5.45 53.04 20.84
N ASP A 921 -4.95 54.24 21.11
CA ASP A 921 -5.15 54.95 22.38
C ASP A 921 -5.77 56.32 22.10
N GLN A 922 -6.83 56.63 22.82
CA GLN A 922 -7.60 57.86 22.64
C GLN A 922 -8.02 58.46 23.98
N SER A 923 -7.80 59.76 24.14
CA SER A 923 -8.31 60.55 25.26
C SER A 923 -9.76 60.95 24.99
N LEU A 924 -10.69 60.53 25.85
CA LEU A 924 -12.09 60.94 25.83
C LEU A 924 -12.38 62.01 26.90
N PRO A 925 -13.51 62.75 26.77
CA PRO A 925 -13.94 63.70 27.82
C PRO A 925 -14.04 63.04 29.21
N TRP A 926 -13.86 63.87 30.24
CA TRP A 926 -13.89 63.46 31.66
C TRP A 926 -12.72 62.58 32.12
N ASP A 927 -11.54 62.78 31.54
CA ASP A 927 -10.30 62.08 31.89
C ASP A 927 -10.42 60.56 31.73
N ILE A 928 -11.10 60.15 30.66
CA ILE A 928 -11.30 58.75 30.30
C ILE A 928 -10.29 58.39 29.21
N ALA A 929 -9.48 57.38 29.45
CA ALA A 929 -8.64 56.76 28.42
C ALA A 929 -9.42 55.63 27.75
N PHE A 930 -9.48 55.66 26.42
CA PHE A 930 -10.07 54.60 25.61
C PHE A 930 -9.00 53.92 24.78
N GLU A 931 -8.77 52.65 25.07
CA GLU A 931 -7.85 51.79 24.36
C GLU A 931 -8.65 50.77 23.56
N TYR A 932 -8.25 50.50 22.31
CA TYR A 932 -8.85 49.43 21.52
C TYR A 932 -7.88 48.87 20.51
N ASN A 933 -8.00 47.59 20.19
CA ASN A 933 -7.14 46.94 19.21
C ASN A 933 -7.96 46.15 18.20
N LEU A 934 -7.49 46.16 16.96
CA LEU A 934 -8.08 45.45 15.82
C LEU A 934 -7.03 44.55 15.21
N GLY A 935 -7.26 43.24 15.20
CA GLY A 935 -6.25 42.29 14.75
C GLY A 935 -6.81 41.05 14.07
N ALA A 936 -5.90 40.21 13.59
CA ALA A 936 -6.22 38.89 13.09
C ALA A 936 -5.18 37.87 13.54
N GLY A 937 -5.66 36.70 13.97
CA GLY A 937 -4.83 35.59 14.42
C GLY A 937 -4.99 34.40 13.50
N TYR A 938 -3.88 33.76 13.16
CA TYR A 938 -3.87 32.53 12.39
C TYR A 938 -4.06 31.34 13.31
N ILE A 939 -5.15 30.60 13.13
CA ILE A 939 -5.45 29.40 13.93
C ILE A 939 -5.41 28.18 13.03
N GLN A 940 -4.61 27.20 13.44
CA GLN A 940 -4.48 25.91 12.79
C GLN A 940 -5.05 24.81 13.68
N ASN A 941 -5.94 23.99 13.12
CA ASN A 941 -6.44 22.80 13.81
C ASN A 941 -5.28 21.79 13.99
N PRO A 942 -4.95 21.37 15.22
CA PRO A 942 -3.79 20.51 15.45
C PRO A 942 -3.97 19.06 14.94
N LEU A 943 -5.21 18.60 14.78
CA LEU A 943 -5.54 17.26 14.29
C LEU A 943 -5.80 17.21 12.79
N ASN A 944 -6.29 18.30 12.22
CA ASN A 944 -6.42 18.43 10.78
C ASN A 944 -5.67 19.69 10.32
N PRO A 945 -4.36 19.56 10.06
CA PRO A 945 -3.54 20.67 9.60
C PRO A 945 -4.05 21.34 8.32
N SER A 946 -4.99 20.76 7.58
CA SER A 946 -5.62 21.38 6.40
C SER A 946 -6.70 22.41 6.76
N LEU A 947 -7.24 22.38 7.98
CA LEU A 947 -8.19 23.37 8.50
C LEU A 947 -7.41 24.51 9.15
N ARG A 948 -7.20 25.57 8.38
CA ARG A 948 -6.45 26.79 8.73
C ARG A 948 -7.36 27.98 8.48
N THR A 949 -7.45 28.90 9.44
CA THR A 949 -8.24 30.12 9.25
C THR A 949 -7.60 31.31 9.94
N TRP A 950 -7.71 32.47 9.32
CA TRP A 950 -7.55 33.74 10.01
C TRP A 950 -8.84 34.05 10.74
N GLN A 951 -8.73 34.53 11.97
CA GLN A 951 -9.89 35.01 12.72
C GLN A 951 -9.65 36.44 13.18
N PHE A 952 -10.68 37.28 13.00
CA PHE A 952 -10.68 38.65 13.47
C PHE A 952 -10.72 38.69 15.00
N MET A 953 -10.00 39.64 15.60
CA MET A 953 -9.96 39.88 17.03
C MET A 953 -10.19 41.37 17.29
N PHE A 954 -10.95 41.65 18.35
CA PHE A 954 -11.19 43.02 18.80
C PHE A 954 -11.13 43.08 20.32
N GLN A 955 -10.40 44.06 20.84
CA GLN A 955 -10.29 44.30 22.28
C GLN A 955 -10.51 45.77 22.56
N TRP A 956 -11.01 46.08 23.75
CA TRP A 956 -11.21 47.45 24.18
C TRP A 956 -11.12 47.59 25.69
N SER A 957 -10.75 48.78 26.15
CA SER A 957 -10.78 49.17 27.55
C SER A 957 -11.10 50.65 27.70
N VAL A 958 -11.89 50.97 28.71
CA VAL A 958 -12.17 52.33 29.17
C VAL A 958 -11.61 52.44 30.58
N GLN A 959 -10.58 53.26 30.74
CA GLN A 959 -9.85 53.46 32.00
C GLN A 959 -10.05 54.87 32.53
N ARG A 960 -10.09 55.01 33.86
CA ARG A 960 -10.08 56.28 34.56
C ARG A 960 -9.25 56.21 35.83
N ASP A 961 -8.42 57.22 36.03
CA ASP A 961 -7.67 57.41 37.28
C ASP A 961 -8.63 57.91 38.37
N ILE A 962 -8.71 57.18 39.48
CA ILE A 962 -9.48 57.58 40.67
C ILE A 962 -8.59 58.37 41.64
N THR A 963 -7.30 58.06 41.66
CA THR A 963 -6.25 58.82 42.35
C THR A 963 -4.99 58.79 41.49
N ASP A 964 -3.97 59.59 41.82
CA ASP A 964 -2.69 59.62 41.09
C ASP A 964 -1.99 58.25 40.98
N ASN A 965 -2.34 57.30 41.86
CA ASN A 965 -1.74 55.97 41.94
C ASN A 965 -2.72 54.83 41.70
N LEU A 966 -4.01 55.11 41.49
CA LEU A 966 -5.03 54.05 41.37
C LEU A 966 -5.95 54.35 40.18
N ALA A 967 -5.92 53.46 39.20
CA ALA A 967 -6.79 53.48 38.03
C ALA A 967 -7.79 52.33 38.09
N PHE A 968 -9.02 52.58 37.64
CA PHE A 968 -10.02 51.54 37.39
C PHE A 968 -10.33 51.50 35.91
N PHE A 969 -10.58 50.30 35.40
CA PHE A 969 -10.95 50.11 34.01
C PHE A 969 -12.07 49.08 33.85
N ILE A 970 -12.83 49.25 32.77
CA ILE A 970 -13.75 48.26 32.23
C ILE A 970 -13.19 47.83 30.88
N ASN A 971 -13.21 46.55 30.55
CA ASN A 971 -12.65 46.03 29.31
C ASN A 971 -13.52 44.95 28.69
N GLY A 972 -13.25 44.65 27.43
CA GLY A 972 -13.90 43.55 26.73
C GLY A 972 -13.08 43.03 25.56
N SER A 973 -13.31 41.77 25.22
CA SER A 973 -12.64 41.08 24.11
C SER A 973 -13.65 40.30 23.28
N TYR A 974 -13.42 40.30 21.97
CA TYR A 974 -14.10 39.51 20.96
C TYR A 974 -13.05 38.62 20.31
N ASN A 975 -13.28 37.31 20.38
CA ASN A 975 -12.41 36.27 19.87
C ASN A 975 -11.04 36.16 20.55
N GLY A 976 -11.00 36.39 21.86
CA GLY A 976 -9.81 36.18 22.71
C GLY A 976 -8.97 37.44 22.93
N GLU A 977 -7.89 37.27 23.70
CA GLU A 977 -6.91 38.33 23.96
C GLU A 977 -5.77 38.30 22.93
N LEU A 978 -5.24 39.47 22.53
CA LEU A 978 -4.14 39.56 21.56
C LEU A 978 -2.90 38.83 22.05
N LEU A 979 -2.61 38.80 23.35
CA LEU A 979 -1.68 37.83 23.94
C LEU A 979 -2.41 36.48 24.11
N VAL A 980 -2.31 35.62 23.08
CA VAL A 980 -3.15 34.43 22.79
C VAL A 980 -3.57 33.55 24.01
N ARG A 981 -4.78 33.64 24.56
CA ARG A 981 -5.48 32.46 25.15
C ARG A 981 -6.95 32.46 24.74
N PRO A 982 -7.53 31.36 24.19
CA PRO A 982 -7.43 30.00 24.72
C PRO A 982 -7.04 28.92 23.69
N LEU A 983 -6.36 27.88 24.16
CA LEU A 983 -6.21 26.61 23.43
C LEU A 983 -7.56 25.86 23.44
N ASN A 984 -8.07 25.54 22.25
CA ASN A 984 -9.35 24.83 22.07
C ASN A 984 -9.22 23.32 22.33
N TYR A 985 -9.79 22.80 23.43
CA TYR A 985 -9.75 21.35 23.73
C TYR A 985 -11.15 20.73 23.82
N SER A 986 -11.56 20.04 22.76
CA SER A 986 -12.70 19.11 22.77
C SER A 986 -12.22 17.67 22.62
N THR A 987 -12.90 16.73 23.31
CA THR A 987 -12.66 15.29 23.22
C THR A 987 -13.70 14.67 22.29
N SER A 988 -13.31 14.14 21.12
CA SER A 988 -14.21 13.31 20.30
C SER A 988 -13.89 11.83 20.47
N LYS A 989 -14.95 11.00 20.46
CA LYS A 989 -14.82 9.54 20.36
C LYS A 989 -14.92 9.18 18.88
N GLU A 990 -13.78 8.99 18.22
CA GLU A 990 -13.79 8.48 16.85
C GLU A 990 -13.95 6.94 16.87
N PRO A 991 -14.87 6.39 16.06
CA PRO A 991 -14.97 4.95 15.87
C PRO A 991 -13.76 4.48 15.07
N VAL A 992 -12.81 3.80 15.73
CA VAL A 992 -11.74 3.10 15.03
C VAL A 992 -12.23 1.69 14.75
N SER A 993 -12.46 1.41 13.47
CA SER A 993 -12.68 0.05 12.99
C SER A 993 -11.35 -0.71 13.13
N THR A 994 -11.16 -1.40 14.26
CA THR A 994 -10.10 -2.40 14.35
C THR A 994 -10.67 -3.75 13.94
N LEU A 995 -9.95 -4.43 13.06
CA LEU A 995 -10.28 -5.79 12.68
C LEU A 995 -9.89 -6.70 13.84
N GLN A 996 -10.86 -7.10 14.66
CA GLN A 996 -10.62 -8.04 15.74
C GLN A 996 -11.01 -9.44 15.28
N GLN A 997 -10.10 -10.39 15.48
CA GLN A 997 -10.32 -11.79 15.14
C GLN A 997 -11.16 -12.44 16.25
N VAL A 998 -12.46 -12.63 16.01
CA VAL A 998 -13.36 -13.27 16.96
C VAL A 998 -13.43 -14.75 16.60
N CYS A 999 -12.89 -15.60 17.47
CA CYS A 999 -12.94 -17.04 17.32
C CYS A 999 -14.11 -17.61 18.14
N GLY A 1000 -15.04 -18.30 17.49
CA GLY A 1000 -16.13 -18.99 18.19
C GLY A 1000 -15.63 -20.26 18.88
N VAL A 1001 -15.96 -20.44 20.16
CA VAL A 1001 -15.79 -21.72 20.87
C VAL A 1001 -17.04 -22.57 20.70
N ASN A 1002 -16.93 -23.70 20.02
CA ASN A 1002 -17.93 -24.76 20.11
C ASN A 1002 -17.75 -25.47 21.45
N ALA A 1003 -18.73 -25.39 22.35
CA ALA A 1003 -18.65 -25.91 23.71
C ALA A 1003 -18.40 -27.43 23.83
N ASN A 1004 -18.41 -28.18 22.72
CA ASN A 1004 -18.25 -29.64 22.71
C ASN A 1004 -16.97 -30.17 22.03
N GLN A 1005 -16.12 -29.32 21.46
CA GLN A 1005 -14.80 -29.73 20.97
C GLN A 1005 -13.81 -28.57 21.14
N ASN A 1006 -12.76 -28.77 21.93
CA ASN A 1006 -11.64 -27.83 22.14
C ASN A 1006 -10.80 -27.64 20.84
N VAL A 1007 -11.42 -27.14 19.77
CA VAL A 1007 -10.75 -26.84 18.49
C VAL A 1007 -11.25 -25.48 17.98
N LEU A 1008 -10.32 -24.53 17.82
CA LEU A 1008 -10.55 -23.19 17.27
C LEU A 1008 -10.83 -23.27 15.76
N ASN A 1009 -12.09 -23.44 15.34
CA ASN A 1009 -12.39 -23.74 13.93
C ASN A 1009 -13.06 -22.61 13.12
N TYR A 1010 -13.45 -21.48 13.71
CA TYR A 1010 -13.92 -20.32 12.94
C TYR A 1010 -13.52 -19.02 13.62
N CYS A 1011 -12.47 -18.40 13.09
CA CYS A 1011 -12.08 -17.05 13.45
C CYS A 1011 -12.54 -16.12 12.33
N GLN A 1012 -13.62 -15.38 12.56
CA GLN A 1012 -14.07 -14.34 11.63
C GLN A 1012 -13.45 -13.00 12.04
N THR A 1013 -12.92 -12.27 11.07
CA THR A 1013 -12.49 -10.89 11.24
C THR A 1013 -13.73 -10.01 11.19
N THR A 1014 -14.25 -9.67 12.36
CA THR A 1014 -15.39 -8.75 12.46
C THR A 1014 -14.84 -7.36 12.68
N PRO A 1015 -15.29 -6.33 11.93
CA PRO A 1015 -14.97 -4.95 12.28
C PRO A 1015 -15.59 -4.67 13.65
N VAL A 1016 -14.75 -4.59 14.67
CA VAL A 1016 -15.16 -4.19 16.01
C VAL A 1016 -14.93 -2.69 16.10
N SER A 1017 -16.02 -1.94 16.17
CA SER A 1017 -16.01 -0.51 16.44
C SER A 1017 -15.43 -0.29 17.83
N THR A 1018 -14.12 -0.11 17.90
CA THR A 1018 -13.42 0.17 19.15
C THR A 1018 -13.27 1.67 19.20
N TYR A 1019 -13.87 2.31 20.20
CA TYR A 1019 -13.68 3.74 20.39
C TYR A 1019 -12.27 3.94 20.95
N LYS A 1020 -11.38 4.49 20.13
CA LYS A 1020 -10.12 5.02 20.66
C LYS A 1020 -10.49 6.35 21.31
N THR A 1021 -10.42 6.43 22.63
CA THR A 1021 -10.44 7.72 23.31
C THR A 1021 -9.14 8.43 22.93
N ILE A 1022 -9.20 9.31 21.95
CA ILE A 1022 -8.08 10.17 21.62
C ILE A 1022 -8.34 11.50 22.34
N THR A 1023 -7.55 11.78 23.37
CA THR A 1023 -7.52 13.12 23.97
C THR A 1023 -6.69 13.99 23.05
N THR A 1024 -7.34 14.64 22.09
CA THR A 1024 -6.65 15.53 21.14
C THR A 1024 -7.53 16.70 20.73
N THR A 1025 -6.87 17.82 20.53
CA THR A 1025 -7.33 19.14 20.11
C THR A 1025 -8.07 19.11 18.75
N THR A 1026 -9.41 19.17 18.78
CA THR A 1026 -10.20 19.45 17.57
C THR A 1026 -11.26 20.50 17.81
N ALA A 1027 -11.22 21.56 17.00
CA ALA A 1027 -12.38 22.36 16.63
C ALA A 1027 -13.21 21.55 15.61
N ALA A 1028 -14.01 20.60 16.07
CA ALA A 1028 -15.03 19.99 15.24
C ALA A 1028 -16.32 20.82 15.38
N GLY A 1029 -16.54 21.77 14.46
CA GLY A 1029 -17.88 22.29 14.17
C GLY A 1029 -18.15 23.78 14.35
N ALA A 1030 -17.21 24.63 14.75
CA ALA A 1030 -17.55 26.03 15.00
C ALA A 1030 -16.48 27.05 14.57
N ILE A 1031 -16.29 27.18 13.26
CA ILE A 1031 -15.65 28.37 12.65
C ILE A 1031 -16.44 29.68 12.97
N ASN A 1032 -17.64 29.57 13.55
CA ASN A 1032 -18.52 30.67 13.95
C ASN A 1032 -18.69 30.81 15.49
N ALA A 1033 -18.02 30.00 16.32
CA ALA A 1033 -18.12 30.14 17.77
C ALA A 1033 -17.04 31.09 18.29
N VAL A 1034 -17.43 32.31 18.58
CA VAL A 1034 -16.52 33.37 18.98
C VAL A 1034 -16.70 33.69 20.48
N PRO A 1035 -15.68 33.48 21.33
CA PRO A 1035 -15.76 33.86 22.73
C PRO A 1035 -15.76 35.38 22.89
N ASN A 1036 -16.66 35.87 23.74
CA ASN A 1036 -16.80 37.27 24.11
C ASN A 1036 -16.74 37.44 25.63
N VAL A 1037 -15.81 38.24 26.13
CA VAL A 1037 -15.65 38.48 27.58
C VAL A 1037 -15.79 39.97 27.85
N VAL A 1038 -16.43 40.32 28.96
CA VAL A 1038 -16.44 41.67 29.51
C VAL A 1038 -15.99 41.59 30.96
N GLY A 1039 -15.10 42.49 31.35
CA GLY A 1039 -14.51 42.51 32.67
C GLY A 1039 -14.28 43.91 33.20
N ALA A 1040 -13.77 43.94 34.43
CA ALA A 1040 -13.33 45.15 35.08
C ALA A 1040 -12.12 44.82 35.94
N GLY A 1041 -11.30 45.84 36.17
CA GLY A 1041 -10.08 45.69 36.93
C GLY A 1041 -9.55 47.01 37.44
N LEU A 1042 -8.35 46.94 38.00
CA LEU A 1042 -7.64 48.09 38.53
C LEU A 1042 -6.14 47.94 38.31
N ILE A 1043 -5.47 49.09 38.29
CA ILE A 1043 -4.02 49.23 38.32
C ILE A 1043 -3.67 50.09 39.53
N TRP A 1044 -2.85 49.57 40.43
CA TRP A 1044 -2.32 50.28 41.59
C TRP A 1044 -0.81 50.46 41.44
N THR A 1045 -0.40 51.67 41.11
CA THR A 1045 1.00 52.06 40.98
C THR A 1045 1.57 52.39 42.35
N LEU A 1046 2.47 51.53 42.84
CA LEU A 1046 3.08 51.69 44.17
C LEU A 1046 4.18 52.75 44.17
N ASN A 1047 4.94 52.82 43.07
CA ASN A 1047 5.97 53.82 42.78
C ASN A 1047 6.26 53.80 41.26
N ASP A 1048 7.20 54.64 40.80
CA ASP A 1048 7.58 54.74 39.38
C ASP A 1048 8.14 53.44 38.79
N ASN A 1049 8.51 52.48 39.64
CA ASN A 1049 9.17 51.24 39.26
C ASN A 1049 8.26 50.01 39.37
N LEU A 1050 7.08 50.11 39.99
CA LEU A 1050 6.23 48.96 40.32
C LEU A 1050 4.75 49.32 40.32
N ALA A 1051 3.98 48.58 39.52
CA ALA A 1051 2.52 48.59 39.53
C ALA A 1051 1.97 47.18 39.79
N LEU A 1052 0.88 47.10 40.53
CA LEU A 1052 0.07 45.89 40.71
C LEU A 1052 -1.19 46.02 39.87
N TYR A 1053 -1.65 44.94 39.25
CA TYR A 1053 -2.91 44.94 38.50
C TYR A 1053 -3.74 43.70 38.82
N ALA A 1054 -5.05 43.84 38.65
CA ALA A 1054 -5.99 42.73 38.75
C ALA A 1054 -7.19 42.95 37.83
N ASN A 1055 -7.68 41.87 37.24
CA ASN A 1055 -8.83 41.84 36.35
C ASN A 1055 -9.75 40.68 36.72
N ALA A 1056 -11.06 40.90 36.63
CA ALA A 1056 -12.05 39.83 36.59
C ALA A 1056 -13.06 40.07 35.46
N GLY A 1057 -13.36 39.02 34.71
CA GLY A 1057 -14.28 39.06 33.57
C GLY A 1057 -15.26 37.89 33.56
N VAL A 1058 -16.36 38.08 32.84
CA VAL A 1058 -17.39 37.06 32.62
C VAL A 1058 -17.69 36.92 31.13
N GLY A 1059 -17.92 35.68 30.73
CA GLY A 1059 -18.36 35.37 29.37
C GLY A 1059 -19.77 35.86 29.10
N THR A 1060 -19.99 36.43 27.92
CA THR A 1060 -21.31 36.95 27.50
C THR A 1060 -22.07 36.00 26.58
N ASN A 1061 -21.47 34.87 26.18
CA ASN A 1061 -22.13 33.84 25.39
C ASN A 1061 -21.71 32.43 25.85
N THR A 1062 -22.33 31.39 25.26
CA THR A 1062 -22.12 29.98 25.63
C THR A 1062 -20.71 29.47 25.31
N TYR A 1063 -19.98 30.13 24.41
CA TYR A 1063 -18.64 29.76 23.97
C TYR A 1063 -17.55 30.44 24.82
N SER A 1064 -17.90 31.52 25.50
CA SER A 1064 -17.05 32.22 26.47
C SER A 1064 -16.87 31.44 27.77
N PRO A 1065 -15.76 31.64 28.49
CA PRO A 1065 -15.58 31.08 29.82
C PRO A 1065 -16.63 31.62 30.79
N ALA A 1066 -17.09 30.77 31.73
CA ALA A 1066 -18.05 31.17 32.76
C ALA A 1066 -17.54 32.36 33.60
N TYR A 1067 -16.22 32.42 33.83
CA TYR A 1067 -15.51 33.55 34.43
C TYR A 1067 -14.03 33.48 34.05
N GLN A 1068 -13.32 34.59 34.10
CA GLN A 1068 -11.86 34.64 34.07
C GLN A 1068 -11.36 35.66 35.09
N ALA A 1069 -10.21 35.41 35.70
CA ALA A 1069 -9.61 36.33 36.64
C ALA A 1069 -8.09 36.20 36.65
N TYR A 1070 -7.40 37.33 36.72
CA TYR A 1070 -5.95 37.35 36.86
C TYR A 1070 -5.47 38.52 37.71
N ALA A 1071 -4.31 38.33 38.31
CA ALA A 1071 -3.63 39.37 39.07
C ALA A 1071 -2.12 39.23 38.89
N GLY A 1072 -1.44 40.36 38.86
CA GLY A 1072 -0.03 40.43 38.55
C GLY A 1072 0.62 41.74 38.94
N PHE A 1073 1.84 41.91 38.45
CA PHE A 1073 2.62 43.12 38.64
C PHE A 1073 3.41 43.45 37.38
N ALA A 1074 3.70 44.73 37.21
CA ALA A 1074 4.62 45.26 36.21
C ALA A 1074 5.76 45.97 36.94
N TRP A 1075 6.99 45.71 36.53
CA TRP A 1075 8.20 46.22 37.17
C TRP A 1075 9.21 46.74 36.15
N THR A 1076 9.89 47.83 36.51
CA THR A 1076 11.04 48.39 35.79
C THR A 1076 12.21 48.67 36.75
N PRO A 1077 13.47 48.45 36.34
CA PRO A 1077 14.65 48.67 37.17
C PRO A 1077 14.94 50.13 37.52
#